data_AF-A0AAJ0FL73-F1
#
_entry.id   AF-A0AAJ0FL73-F1
#
_cell.length_a   1.000
_cell.length_b   1.000
_cell.length_c   1.000
_cell.angle_alpha   90.00
_cell.angle_beta   90.00
_cell.angle_gamma   90.00
#
_symmetry.space_group_name_H-M   'P 1'
#
loop_
_entity.id
_entity.type
_entity.pdbx_description
1 polymer ?
#
loop_
_entity_poly.entity_id
_entity_poly.type
_entity_poly.pdbx_seq_one_letter_code
_entity_poly.pdbx_strand_id
1 'polypeptide(L)'
;MFLSKSLDTFMGESLVPLLKLRETMDLSWDGANETLIANRALSFEPRPRQPPGTQPQPQGSGQGMEQRKALGSVLPKEKAEDEFTVLVSDHLSESATQERSLPLVAMQFAMHYFVRCPEFCLRCHRRLDDKFDAIMPYVCSNSLCLFQYLTMGLGPNVENDIIRKPVVVDLLISLFYASIQRRDQLARLKKHEDPAIRDYPVGLQLRVPALFSPEVALHKPIKVKVTADPTVFLVEQAGDLGRLFVSQWVAFQRSGDNIDSKERISHALIIGVDHDKLSVTMQVMSHSSSHLSIPSYTKDGEVELYPYELDCDVLDDSSKSSAMSLLLGTLPSIRAIRSYLTSHPHVTFRSYSRLSPAAATLLQWIISSNRSCIQEIDSSRAERISGMGPWIQFRFLSDKEVRFSRALQQVAASGKLGATPTIFAWHGSPLENWHSILRNGLNYRDTRHGRAHGHGVYFSDRFNVSTLYTNEHDRTWPNSEINMSSAVSLNEIINSPQGFLCQKPCYVIPQLDWHQCRYLFVRSNRLDSQGDADDPPPNVPILEQAPGLEVTGPENSHIQIPVAAMPLRSVPALGQTWSRKTVVRSLAEHSEDEDSEDLEFIMDEEKQPTSEDQQAHESSAKTALTGFKPGDLDLATLPRLEPPAWATATATRVMGREVKRLQKLQAGTPLHELGWYIDFDKLTNMFQWIVQFHSFDLALPLARDMEEAGVTSVVMEVRFGKEHPLTPPFIRVVRPRFLPFLQGGGGHVTAGGAMCMELLTNTGWTPANSMESVLLQVRMALCNLDPQPARLNQDIGRGDQNEDYGMGEAIEAYVRAARAHGWEVPRGLMASIGYPR
;
A
#
# COMPACT_ATOMS: atom_id res chain seq x y z
N MET A 1 -1.24 8.07 -2.46
CA MET A 1 -0.81 7.32 -3.67
C MET A 1 0.69 7.54 -3.89
N PHE A 2 1.52 6.49 -3.84
CA PHE A 2 2.96 6.60 -4.11
C PHE A 2 3.30 6.65 -5.62
N LEU A 3 2.33 6.28 -6.47
CA LEU A 3 2.48 6.25 -7.93
C LEU A 3 2.61 7.64 -8.57
N SER A 4 1.97 8.66 -8.00
CA SER A 4 2.03 10.03 -8.54
C SER A 4 3.46 10.53 -8.60
N LYS A 5 4.22 10.40 -7.51
CA LYS A 5 5.62 10.85 -7.44
C LYS A 5 6.51 10.21 -8.52
N SER A 6 6.31 8.92 -8.79
CA SER A 6 7.03 8.21 -9.86
C SER A 6 6.70 8.78 -11.23
N LEU A 7 5.41 8.92 -11.53
CA LEU A 7 4.92 9.40 -12.82
C LEU A 7 5.23 10.89 -13.06
N ASP A 8 5.05 11.74 -12.04
CA ASP A 8 5.38 13.17 -12.07
C ASP A 8 6.86 13.39 -12.37
N THR A 9 7.73 12.61 -11.71
CA THR A 9 9.18 12.65 -11.96
C THR A 9 9.49 12.24 -13.40
N PHE A 10 8.85 11.18 -13.90
CA PHE A 10 9.08 10.70 -15.25
C PHE A 10 8.58 11.67 -16.33
N MET A 11 7.39 12.25 -16.12
CA MET A 11 6.85 13.30 -16.97
C MET A 11 7.78 14.52 -16.99
N GLY A 12 8.21 15.02 -15.83
CA GLY A 12 9.08 16.19 -15.71
C GLY A 12 10.46 15.97 -16.34
N GLU A 13 11.08 14.80 -16.13
CA GLU A 13 12.45 14.53 -16.60
C GLU A 13 12.52 14.03 -18.05
N SER A 14 11.48 13.34 -18.54
CA SER A 14 11.59 12.49 -19.73
C SER A 14 10.55 12.74 -20.81
N LEU A 15 9.39 13.37 -20.53
CA LEU A 15 8.34 13.56 -21.55
C LEU A 15 8.87 14.29 -22.81
N VAL A 16 9.53 15.44 -22.63
CA VAL A 16 10.04 16.23 -23.77
C VAL A 16 11.14 15.49 -24.55
N PRO A 17 12.18 14.91 -23.91
CA PRO A 17 13.15 14.06 -24.61
C PRO A 17 12.51 12.90 -25.38
N LEU A 18 11.52 12.21 -24.78
CA LEU A 18 10.84 11.08 -25.41
C LEU A 18 10.01 11.52 -26.61
N LEU A 19 9.29 12.64 -26.52
CA LEU A 19 8.56 13.22 -27.64
C LEU A 19 9.47 13.48 -28.84
N LYS A 20 10.65 14.06 -28.61
CA LYS A 20 11.63 14.29 -29.68
C LYS A 20 12.13 12.99 -30.31
N LEU A 21 12.40 11.96 -29.50
CA LEU A 21 12.83 10.66 -30.01
C LEU A 21 11.73 9.97 -30.81
N ARG A 22 10.49 10.01 -30.34
CA ARG A 22 9.34 9.46 -31.08
C ARG A 22 9.13 10.18 -32.41
N GLU A 23 9.22 11.50 -32.43
CA GLU A 23 9.07 12.29 -33.66
C GLU A 23 10.21 12.06 -34.67
N THR A 24 11.45 11.91 -34.19
CA THR A 24 12.61 11.76 -35.08
C THR A 24 12.86 10.33 -35.56
N MET A 25 12.46 9.33 -34.77
CA MET A 25 12.79 7.92 -35.01
C MET A 25 11.57 7.01 -35.19
N ASP A 26 10.35 7.55 -35.15
CA ASP A 26 9.08 6.80 -35.28
C ASP A 26 8.98 5.60 -34.33
N LEU A 27 9.29 5.85 -33.05
CA LEU A 27 9.33 4.83 -32.00
C LEU A 27 8.04 4.82 -31.18
N SER A 28 7.73 3.69 -30.56
CA SER A 28 6.77 3.61 -29.45
C SER A 28 7.31 4.36 -28.21
N TRP A 29 6.45 4.60 -27.22
CA TRP A 29 6.89 5.15 -25.92
C TRP A 29 7.99 4.29 -25.28
N ASP A 30 7.81 2.97 -25.30
CA ASP A 30 8.76 2.01 -24.75
C ASP A 30 10.10 2.06 -25.50
N GLY A 31 10.06 2.04 -26.85
CA GLY A 31 11.26 2.09 -27.69
C GLY A 31 12.02 3.42 -27.56
N ALA A 32 11.29 4.53 -27.42
CA ALA A 32 11.89 5.83 -27.15
C ALA A 32 12.55 5.87 -25.77
N ASN A 33 11.95 5.25 -24.75
CA ASN A 33 12.52 5.20 -23.40
C ASN A 33 13.79 4.35 -23.34
N GLU A 34 13.81 3.19 -23.98
CA GLU A 34 15.02 2.37 -24.12
C GLU A 34 16.16 3.17 -24.80
N THR A 35 15.83 3.89 -25.88
CA THR A 35 16.79 4.73 -26.60
C THR A 35 17.31 5.88 -25.73
N LEU A 36 16.43 6.54 -24.96
CA LEU A 36 16.80 7.62 -24.06
C LEU A 36 17.77 7.14 -22.96
N ILE A 37 17.49 5.98 -22.37
CA ILE A 37 18.33 5.36 -21.34
C ILE A 37 19.70 4.96 -21.93
N ALA A 38 19.71 4.34 -23.11
CA ALA A 38 20.95 3.99 -23.81
C ALA A 38 21.82 5.21 -24.11
N ASN A 39 21.22 6.31 -24.56
CA ASN A 39 21.94 7.57 -24.83
C ASN A 39 22.51 8.20 -23.55
N ARG A 40 21.82 8.09 -22.42
CA ARG A 40 22.33 8.52 -21.11
C ARG A 40 23.51 7.66 -20.66
N ALA A 41 23.48 6.34 -20.90
CA ALA A 41 24.59 5.44 -20.56
C ALA A 41 25.86 5.70 -21.39
N LEU A 42 25.72 6.00 -22.69
CA LEU A 42 26.84 6.32 -23.58
C LEU A 42 27.53 7.66 -23.26
N SER A 43 26.90 8.51 -22.45
CA SER A 43 27.48 9.79 -22.00
C SER A 43 28.46 9.61 -20.81
N PHE A 44 28.52 8.42 -20.20
CA PHE A 44 29.34 8.11 -19.02
C PHE A 44 30.54 7.21 -19.29
N GLU A 45 30.77 6.73 -20.52
CA GLU A 45 32.05 6.09 -20.85
C GLU A 45 33.13 7.15 -21.13
N PRO A 46 34.29 7.13 -20.43
CA PRO A 46 35.41 7.97 -20.79
C PRO A 46 35.94 7.50 -22.15
N ARG A 47 35.75 8.32 -23.19
CA ARG A 47 36.36 8.07 -24.50
C ARG A 47 37.85 7.78 -24.32
N PRO A 48 38.39 6.64 -24.81
CA PRO A 48 39.82 6.45 -24.88
C PRO A 48 40.42 7.59 -25.73
N ARG A 49 41.42 8.28 -25.21
CA ARG A 49 42.14 9.32 -25.96
C ARG A 49 42.77 8.68 -27.20
N GLN A 50 42.19 8.90 -28.38
CA GLN A 50 42.88 8.63 -29.64
C GLN A 50 43.86 9.77 -29.94
N PRO A 51 45.08 9.45 -30.42
CA PRO A 51 46.05 10.47 -30.80
C PRO A 51 45.58 11.22 -32.06
N PRO A 52 45.94 12.51 -32.21
CA PRO A 52 45.39 13.33 -33.29
C PRO A 52 46.12 13.02 -34.61
N GLY A 53 45.37 12.58 -35.61
CA GLY A 53 45.85 12.54 -36.99
C GLY A 53 45.64 11.22 -37.71
N THR A 54 44.40 10.78 -37.89
CA THR A 54 44.05 9.93 -39.04
C THR A 54 42.54 10.04 -39.30
N GLN A 55 42.16 10.60 -40.44
CA GLN A 55 40.78 10.53 -40.92
C GLN A 55 40.48 9.11 -41.42
N PRO A 56 39.39 8.45 -41.00
CA PRO A 56 38.90 7.27 -41.70
C PRO A 56 37.89 7.71 -42.78
N GLN A 57 38.17 7.31 -44.01
CA GLN A 57 37.22 7.31 -45.12
C GLN A 57 36.05 6.34 -44.86
N PRO A 58 34.88 6.53 -45.49
CA PRO A 58 33.73 5.66 -45.32
C PRO A 58 33.91 4.39 -46.16
N GLN A 59 34.12 3.24 -45.50
CA GLN A 59 33.93 1.93 -46.12
C GLN A 59 32.78 1.22 -45.44
N GLY A 60 31.82 0.82 -46.26
CA GLY A 60 30.54 0.27 -45.84
C GLY A 60 30.64 -1.13 -45.24
N SER A 61 29.67 -1.43 -44.39
CA SER A 61 29.16 -2.78 -44.17
C SER A 61 27.68 -2.70 -43.79
N GLY A 62 26.83 -2.87 -44.78
CA GLY A 62 25.37 -2.90 -44.66
C GLY A 62 24.85 -4.21 -44.07
N GLN A 63 25.16 -4.49 -42.80
CA GLN A 63 24.60 -5.67 -42.10
C GLN A 63 24.05 -5.39 -40.70
N GLY A 64 24.14 -4.16 -40.17
CA GLY A 64 23.61 -3.81 -38.84
C GLY A 64 22.22 -3.16 -38.81
N MET A 65 21.66 -2.78 -39.97
CA MET A 65 20.43 -1.98 -40.03
C MET A 65 19.15 -2.81 -40.22
N GLU A 66 19.26 -4.04 -40.74
CA GLU A 66 18.09 -4.93 -40.89
C GLU A 66 17.65 -5.59 -39.57
N GLN A 67 18.55 -5.78 -38.60
CA GLN A 67 18.17 -6.32 -37.28
C GLN A 67 17.50 -5.30 -36.35
N ARG A 68 17.60 -3.99 -36.63
CA ARG A 68 16.97 -2.94 -35.80
C ARG A 68 15.52 -2.62 -36.19
N LYS A 69 15.05 -3.11 -37.34
CA LYS A 69 13.63 -3.00 -37.77
C LYS A 69 12.75 -4.14 -37.27
N ALA A 70 13.33 -5.20 -36.70
CA ALA A 70 12.59 -6.40 -36.29
C ALA A 70 12.00 -6.36 -34.86
N LEU A 71 12.19 -5.28 -34.10
CA LEU A 71 11.70 -5.14 -32.72
C LEU A 71 10.63 -4.06 -32.51
N GLY A 72 9.94 -3.67 -33.57
CA GLY A 72 8.99 -2.54 -33.54
C GLY A 72 7.71 -2.80 -34.33
N SER A 73 7.05 -3.94 -34.15
CA SER A 73 5.66 -4.11 -34.60
C SER A 73 5.00 -5.33 -33.94
N VAL A 74 4.63 -5.23 -32.67
CA VAL A 74 3.56 -6.07 -32.11
C VAL A 74 2.68 -5.21 -31.22
N LEU A 75 1.81 -4.42 -31.85
CA LEU A 75 0.48 -4.24 -31.26
C LEU A 75 -0.29 -5.51 -31.63
N PRO A 76 -0.79 -6.31 -30.67
CA PRO A 76 -1.80 -7.28 -30.99
C PRO A 76 -3.01 -6.50 -31.54
N LYS A 77 -3.29 -6.64 -32.83
CA LYS A 77 -4.63 -6.35 -33.36
C LYS A 77 -5.56 -7.47 -32.88
N GLU A 78 -5.81 -7.53 -31.58
CA GLU A 78 -6.91 -8.32 -31.03
C GLU A 78 -8.07 -7.36 -30.79
N LYS A 79 -9.24 -7.72 -31.31
CA LYS A 79 -10.49 -6.98 -31.11
C LYS A 79 -10.83 -6.96 -29.62
N ALA A 80 -10.42 -5.90 -28.92
CA ALA A 80 -10.92 -5.56 -27.60
C ALA A 80 -12.07 -4.56 -27.79
N GLU A 81 -13.30 -5.04 -27.83
CA GLU A 81 -14.50 -4.22 -28.05
C GLU A 81 -14.89 -3.37 -26.81
N ASP A 82 -14.02 -3.25 -25.78
CA ASP A 82 -14.34 -2.55 -24.51
C ASP A 82 -13.17 -1.83 -23.81
N GLU A 83 -12.05 -1.53 -24.50
CA GLU A 83 -10.96 -0.72 -23.91
C GLU A 83 -11.14 0.79 -24.21
N PHE A 84 -10.99 1.63 -23.19
CA PHE A 84 -11.08 3.10 -23.27
C PHE A 84 -10.32 3.63 -24.51
N THR A 85 -11.05 4.26 -25.45
CA THR A 85 -10.53 4.74 -26.75
C THR A 85 -9.31 5.66 -26.64
N VAL A 86 -9.14 6.32 -25.50
CA VAL A 86 -8.01 7.18 -25.16
C VAL A 86 -6.69 6.41 -24.98
N LEU A 87 -6.74 5.14 -24.57
CA LEU A 87 -5.56 4.28 -24.38
C LEU A 87 -5.04 3.69 -25.70
N VAL A 88 -5.91 3.61 -26.71
CA VAL A 88 -5.61 3.01 -28.02
C VAL A 88 -5.27 4.07 -29.08
N SER A 89 -5.75 5.29 -28.91
CA SER A 89 -5.42 6.42 -29.79
C SER A 89 -4.02 6.98 -29.49
N ASP A 90 -3.24 7.24 -30.54
CA ASP A 90 -1.92 7.86 -30.42
C ASP A 90 -1.91 9.21 -31.15
N HIS A 91 -2.25 10.26 -30.39
CA HIS A 91 -2.41 11.61 -30.94
C HIS A 91 -1.11 12.12 -31.59
N LEU A 92 0.05 11.61 -31.19
CA LEU A 92 1.33 12.00 -31.78
C LEU A 92 1.48 11.48 -33.22
N SER A 93 1.02 10.25 -33.48
CA SER A 93 1.09 9.60 -34.80
C SER A 93 -0.10 9.93 -35.72
N GLU A 94 -1.29 10.13 -35.16
CA GLU A 94 -2.52 10.35 -35.93
C GLU A 94 -2.62 11.76 -36.51
N SER A 95 -1.94 12.74 -35.89
CA SER A 95 -1.97 14.16 -36.28
C SER A 95 -0.73 14.61 -37.07
N ALA A 96 -0.16 13.75 -37.93
CA ALA A 96 1.00 14.11 -38.75
C ALA A 96 0.77 15.32 -39.69
N THR A 97 -0.49 15.73 -39.89
CA THR A 97 -0.91 16.85 -40.77
C THR A 97 -1.71 17.95 -40.05
N GLN A 98 -1.86 17.91 -38.72
CA GLN A 98 -2.68 18.85 -37.94
C GLN A 98 -1.96 19.33 -36.66
N GLU A 99 -2.41 20.44 -36.06
CA GLU A 99 -1.85 20.95 -34.79
C GLU A 99 -1.95 19.91 -33.65
N ARG A 100 -0.82 19.64 -32.99
CA ARG A 100 -0.71 18.68 -31.89
C ARG A 100 -1.09 19.34 -30.55
N SER A 101 -1.99 18.72 -29.80
CA SER A 101 -2.32 19.15 -28.44
C SER A 101 -1.34 18.55 -27.44
N LEU A 102 -0.39 19.37 -26.95
CA LEU A 102 0.57 18.93 -25.93
C LEU A 102 -0.11 18.38 -24.66
N PRO A 103 -1.18 19.00 -24.11
CA PRO A 103 -1.90 18.45 -22.97
C PRO A 103 -2.48 17.05 -23.23
N LEU A 104 -3.03 16.82 -24.43
CA LEU A 104 -3.60 15.51 -24.79
C LEU A 104 -2.50 14.44 -24.90
N VAL A 105 -1.38 14.77 -25.52
CA VAL A 105 -0.23 13.85 -25.63
C VAL A 105 0.37 13.55 -24.25
N ALA A 106 0.49 14.56 -23.39
CA ALA A 106 0.95 14.38 -22.01
C ALA A 106 0.00 13.49 -21.20
N MET A 107 -1.31 13.68 -21.35
CA MET A 107 -2.34 12.84 -20.72
C MET A 107 -2.26 11.39 -21.22
N GLN A 108 -2.19 11.17 -22.53
CA GLN A 108 -2.05 9.84 -23.12
C GLN A 108 -0.76 9.14 -22.66
N PHE A 109 0.36 9.88 -22.59
CA PHE A 109 1.61 9.40 -22.01
C PHE A 109 1.42 8.96 -20.56
N ALA A 110 0.83 9.82 -19.72
CA ALA A 110 0.60 9.51 -18.32
C ALA A 110 -0.28 8.26 -18.15
N MET A 111 -1.39 8.17 -18.89
CA MET A 111 -2.31 7.04 -18.85
C MET A 111 -1.66 5.72 -19.33
N HIS A 112 -0.79 5.78 -20.35
CA HIS A 112 -0.07 4.63 -20.88
C HIS A 112 0.78 3.92 -19.83
N TYR A 113 1.41 4.68 -18.92
CA TYR A 113 2.22 4.14 -17.82
C TYR A 113 1.42 3.91 -16.55
N PHE A 114 0.38 4.71 -16.27
CA PHE A 114 -0.44 4.56 -15.07
C PHE A 114 -1.27 3.28 -15.08
N VAL A 115 -2.02 3.03 -16.17
CA VAL A 115 -2.91 1.84 -16.27
C VAL A 115 -2.12 0.53 -16.26
N ARG A 116 -0.90 0.56 -16.78
CA ARG A 116 0.02 -0.58 -16.84
C ARG A 116 1.17 -0.47 -15.85
N CYS A 117 1.03 0.34 -14.80
CA CYS A 117 2.12 0.61 -13.86
C CYS A 117 2.78 -0.64 -13.24
N PRO A 118 2.12 -1.81 -13.09
CA PRO A 118 2.83 -2.99 -12.62
C PRO A 118 3.70 -3.68 -13.68
N GLU A 119 3.48 -3.41 -14.97
CA GLU A 119 4.32 -3.90 -16.06
C GLU A 119 5.63 -3.10 -16.19
N PHE A 120 5.73 -1.92 -15.58
CA PHE A 120 6.87 -1.03 -15.71
C PHE A 120 7.61 -0.82 -14.39
N CYS A 121 8.93 -0.64 -14.48
CA CYS A 121 9.74 -0.21 -13.35
C CYS A 121 9.34 1.21 -12.92
N LEU A 122 8.95 1.40 -11.66
CA LEU A 122 8.58 2.72 -11.12
C LEU A 122 9.69 3.78 -11.12
N ARG A 123 10.92 3.43 -11.49
CA ARG A 123 12.02 4.39 -11.60
C ARG A 123 12.45 4.60 -13.05
N CYS A 124 12.92 3.56 -13.72
CA CYS A 124 13.40 3.71 -15.10
C CYS A 124 12.31 3.55 -16.16
N HIS A 125 11.09 3.15 -15.78
CA HIS A 125 9.95 2.99 -16.69
C HIS A 125 10.23 2.03 -17.85
N ARG A 126 11.20 1.13 -17.69
CA ARG A 126 11.40 -0.03 -18.56
C ARG A 126 10.42 -1.12 -18.17
N ARG A 127 9.95 -1.86 -19.16
CA ARG A 127 9.09 -3.01 -18.95
C ARG A 127 9.82 -4.04 -18.08
N LEU A 128 9.13 -4.57 -17.08
CA LEU A 128 9.62 -5.66 -16.24
C LEU A 128 9.48 -6.98 -17.01
N ASP A 129 10.42 -7.90 -16.84
CA ASP A 129 10.34 -9.22 -17.47
C ASP A 129 9.02 -9.93 -17.06
N ASP A 130 8.25 -10.43 -18.06
CA ASP A 130 6.86 -10.95 -17.99
C ASP A 130 6.65 -12.21 -17.09
N LYS A 131 7.55 -12.46 -16.14
CA LYS A 131 7.63 -13.71 -15.34
C LYS A 131 6.74 -13.70 -14.10
N PHE A 132 6.28 -12.52 -13.65
CA PHE A 132 5.34 -12.36 -12.55
C PHE A 132 4.76 -10.95 -12.62
N ASP A 133 3.52 -10.83 -13.07
CA ASP A 133 2.75 -9.61 -12.88
C ASP A 133 2.47 -9.53 -11.37
N ALA A 134 2.51 -8.32 -10.81
CA ALA A 134 2.12 -8.07 -9.44
C ALA A 134 1.00 -7.04 -9.39
N ILE A 135 0.10 -7.12 -8.40
CA ILE A 135 -0.85 -6.01 -8.16
C ILE A 135 -0.08 -4.75 -7.75
N MET A 136 1.01 -4.92 -6.99
CA MET A 136 1.80 -3.81 -6.45
C MET A 136 2.96 -3.47 -7.39
N PRO A 137 2.98 -2.25 -7.97
CA PRO A 137 4.07 -1.80 -8.82
C PRO A 137 5.41 -1.76 -8.08
N TYR A 138 6.48 -2.13 -8.78
CA TYR A 138 7.81 -2.25 -8.19
C TYR A 138 8.89 -1.82 -9.20
N VAL A 139 10.17 -2.03 -8.86
CA VAL A 139 11.30 -1.69 -9.71
C VAL A 139 11.97 -2.93 -10.33
N CYS A 140 12.75 -2.69 -11.38
CA CYS A 140 13.56 -3.73 -12.03
C CYS A 140 14.75 -4.15 -11.17
N SER A 141 15.46 -5.19 -11.60
CA SER A 141 16.63 -5.76 -10.92
C SER A 141 17.87 -4.84 -10.87
N ASN A 142 17.80 -3.64 -11.46
CA ASN A 142 18.90 -2.68 -11.39
C ASN A 142 19.00 -2.11 -9.95
N SER A 143 20.17 -2.29 -9.33
CA SER A 143 20.47 -1.84 -7.96
C SER A 143 20.20 -0.35 -7.73
N LEU A 144 20.49 0.51 -8.72
CA LEU A 144 20.22 1.93 -8.61
C LEU A 144 18.71 2.24 -8.57
N CYS A 145 17.90 1.50 -9.34
CA CYS A 145 16.44 1.65 -9.31
C CYS A 145 15.88 1.22 -7.94
N LEU A 146 16.41 0.14 -7.36
CA LEU A 146 16.03 -0.33 -6.03
C LEU A 146 16.40 0.67 -4.93
N PHE A 147 17.64 1.15 -4.94
CA PHE A 147 18.10 2.17 -3.99
C PHE A 147 17.23 3.43 -4.06
N GLN A 148 16.97 3.92 -5.28
CA GLN A 148 16.13 5.07 -5.54
C GLN A 148 14.69 4.85 -5.06
N TYR A 149 14.13 3.68 -5.32
CA TYR A 149 12.79 3.33 -4.87
C TYR A 149 12.63 3.38 -3.35
N LEU A 150 13.58 2.79 -2.61
CA LEU A 150 13.55 2.75 -1.14
C LEU A 150 13.87 4.11 -0.51
N THR A 151 14.84 4.85 -1.06
CA THR A 151 15.35 6.10 -0.46
C THR A 151 14.47 7.30 -0.82
N MET A 152 13.89 7.34 -2.02
CA MET A 152 13.03 8.45 -2.45
C MET A 152 11.56 8.26 -2.03
N GLY A 153 11.23 7.17 -1.33
CA GLY A 153 9.86 6.90 -0.88
C GLY A 153 8.90 6.68 -2.05
N LEU A 154 9.35 6.01 -3.11
CA LEU A 154 8.50 5.62 -4.25
C LEU A 154 7.69 4.34 -3.97
N GLY A 155 7.92 3.70 -2.83
CA GLY A 155 7.23 2.48 -2.41
C GLY A 155 6.03 2.71 -1.48
N PRO A 156 5.36 1.61 -1.07
CA PRO A 156 4.26 1.68 -0.11
C PRO A 156 4.74 2.25 1.23
N ASN A 157 3.80 2.83 1.98
CA ASN A 157 4.06 3.32 3.32
C ASN A 157 4.27 2.13 4.27
N VAL A 158 5.54 1.81 4.55
CA VAL A 158 5.95 0.67 5.36
C VAL A 158 5.48 0.79 6.80
N GLU A 159 5.46 2.01 7.35
CA GLU A 159 4.94 2.30 8.68
C GLU A 159 3.46 1.91 8.79
N ASN A 160 2.66 2.24 7.77
CA ASN A 160 1.24 1.86 7.74
C ASN A 160 1.06 0.34 7.68
N ASP A 161 1.89 -0.38 6.93
CA ASP A 161 1.85 -1.85 6.88
C ASP A 161 2.22 -2.47 8.24
N ILE A 162 3.23 -1.92 8.94
CA ILE A 162 3.60 -2.35 10.31
C ILE A 162 2.46 -2.09 11.30
N ILE A 163 1.78 -0.95 11.19
CA ILE A 163 0.68 -0.57 12.10
C ILE A 163 -0.58 -1.40 11.85
N ARG A 164 -1.00 -1.53 10.59
CA ARG A 164 -2.28 -2.16 10.21
C ARG A 164 -2.17 -3.67 10.03
N LYS A 165 -1.03 -4.19 9.57
CA LYS A 165 -0.85 -5.60 9.19
C LYS A 165 0.37 -6.25 9.87
N PRO A 166 0.50 -6.18 11.21
CA PRO A 166 1.69 -6.64 11.91
C PRO A 166 1.99 -8.14 11.71
N VAL A 167 0.96 -8.98 11.65
CA VAL A 167 1.11 -10.43 11.46
C VAL A 167 1.60 -10.76 10.04
N VAL A 168 1.14 -10.03 9.02
CA VAL A 168 1.65 -10.18 7.65
C VAL A 168 3.12 -9.77 7.56
N VAL A 169 3.52 -8.70 8.25
CA VAL A 169 4.93 -8.28 8.30
C VAL A 169 5.81 -9.34 9.00
N ASP A 170 5.34 -9.91 10.12
CA ASP A 170 6.02 -11.01 10.81
C ASP A 170 6.17 -12.24 9.90
N LEU A 171 5.13 -12.60 9.16
CA LEU A 171 5.15 -13.69 8.18
C LEU A 171 6.24 -13.46 7.12
N LEU A 172 6.31 -12.26 6.54
CA LEU A 172 7.28 -11.94 5.49
C LEU A 172 8.72 -12.03 5.99
N ILE A 173 8.99 -11.55 7.22
CA ILE A 173 10.32 -11.63 7.85
C ILE A 173 10.67 -13.07 8.15
N SER A 174 9.74 -13.83 8.74
CA SER A 174 9.93 -15.23 9.11
C SER A 174 10.24 -16.09 7.88
N LEU A 175 9.54 -15.86 6.77
CA LEU A 175 9.78 -16.54 5.50
C LEU A 175 11.12 -16.18 4.88
N PHE A 176 11.49 -14.88 4.88
CA PHE A 176 12.80 -14.46 4.42
C PHE A 176 13.91 -15.07 5.28
N TYR A 177 13.77 -15.03 6.62
CA TYR A 177 14.70 -15.62 7.57
C TYR A 177 14.92 -17.11 7.31
N ALA A 178 13.85 -17.89 7.08
CA ALA A 178 13.93 -19.30 6.73
C ALA A 178 14.68 -19.51 5.39
N SER A 179 14.43 -18.66 4.39
CA SER A 179 15.04 -18.80 3.05
C SER A 179 16.56 -18.60 3.01
N ILE A 180 17.10 -17.86 3.99
CA ILE A 180 18.54 -17.58 4.10
C ILE A 180 19.25 -18.48 5.14
N GLN A 181 18.53 -19.40 5.78
CA GLN A 181 19.18 -20.40 6.64
C GLN A 181 19.88 -21.47 5.80
N ARG A 182 21.06 -21.91 6.26
CA ARG A 182 21.75 -23.08 5.68
C ARG A 182 20.96 -24.34 6.03
N ARG A 183 20.77 -25.23 5.04
CA ARG A 183 20.16 -26.54 5.23
C ARG A 183 21.07 -27.42 6.10
N ASP A 184 20.49 -28.14 7.05
CA ASP A 184 21.26 -28.92 8.01
C ASP A 184 22.01 -30.10 7.37
N GLN A 185 23.10 -30.52 8.02
CA GLN A 185 24.16 -31.42 7.52
C GLN A 185 23.70 -32.84 7.13
N LEU A 186 22.45 -33.23 7.36
CA LEU A 186 21.94 -34.55 6.95
C LEU A 186 21.70 -34.68 5.43
N ALA A 187 21.85 -33.59 4.67
CA ALA A 187 21.78 -33.56 3.20
C ALA A 187 23.14 -33.80 2.50
N ARG A 188 24.11 -34.45 3.15
CA ARG A 188 25.46 -34.79 2.63
C ARG A 188 25.52 -35.57 1.31
N LEU A 189 24.38 -35.97 0.75
CA LEU A 189 24.29 -36.68 -0.54
C LEU A 189 23.86 -35.79 -1.71
N LYS A 190 23.53 -34.50 -1.52
CA LYS A 190 23.11 -33.61 -2.60
C LYS A 190 23.99 -32.35 -2.67
N LYS A 191 24.61 -32.18 -3.83
CA LYS A 191 25.57 -31.13 -4.27
C LYS A 191 25.15 -29.64 -4.12
N HIS A 192 24.11 -29.30 -3.37
CA HIS A 192 23.69 -27.92 -3.20
C HIS A 192 23.79 -27.50 -1.73
N GLU A 193 24.94 -26.93 -1.38
CA GLU A 193 25.23 -26.29 -0.09
C GLU A 193 24.62 -24.87 0.03
N ASP A 194 23.94 -24.40 -1.03
CA ASP A 194 23.46 -23.03 -1.14
C ASP A 194 22.11 -22.80 -0.42
N PRO A 195 21.91 -21.61 0.17
CA PRO A 195 20.63 -21.18 0.74
C PRO A 195 19.46 -21.27 -0.26
N ALA A 196 18.23 -21.41 0.25
CA ALA A 196 17.05 -21.63 -0.59
C ALA A 196 16.60 -20.39 -1.37
N ILE A 197 16.97 -19.20 -0.89
CA ILE A 197 16.75 -17.91 -1.54
C ILE A 197 17.25 -17.93 -3.00
N ARG A 198 16.46 -17.35 -3.92
CA ARG A 198 16.83 -17.31 -5.34
C ARG A 198 17.78 -16.16 -5.66
N ASP A 199 17.48 -14.98 -5.13
CA ASP A 199 18.22 -13.75 -5.38
C ASP A 199 18.36 -12.97 -4.07
N TYR A 200 19.58 -12.56 -3.73
CA TYR A 200 19.80 -11.67 -2.59
C TYR A 200 19.45 -10.22 -2.95
N PRO A 201 19.00 -9.42 -1.97
CA PRO A 201 18.96 -7.99 -2.17
C PRO A 201 20.37 -7.46 -2.41
N VAL A 202 20.54 -6.70 -3.50
CA VAL A 202 21.80 -6.01 -3.86
C VAL A 202 21.55 -4.52 -4.01
N GLY A 203 22.55 -3.69 -3.76
CA GLY A 203 22.45 -2.23 -3.87
C GLY A 203 21.76 -1.56 -2.69
N LEU A 204 21.58 -2.28 -1.58
CA LEU A 204 21.00 -1.73 -0.34
C LEU A 204 22.03 -1.00 0.53
N GLN A 205 23.33 -1.10 0.21
CA GLN A 205 24.44 -0.55 0.99
C GLN A 205 24.36 -0.95 2.48
N LEU A 206 24.02 -2.23 2.73
CA LEU A 206 23.89 -2.75 4.08
C LEU A 206 25.27 -2.83 4.72
N ARG A 207 25.53 -1.97 5.70
CA ARG A 207 26.75 -2.04 6.52
C ARG A 207 26.61 -3.14 7.55
N VAL A 208 27.48 -4.15 7.46
CA VAL A 208 27.48 -5.34 8.30
C VAL A 208 28.83 -5.53 9.00
N PRO A 209 28.87 -6.21 10.15
CA PRO A 209 30.13 -6.54 10.81
C PRO A 209 30.91 -7.58 9.98
N ALA A 210 32.23 -7.39 9.88
CA ALA A 210 33.14 -8.27 9.14
C ALA A 210 33.47 -9.58 9.90
N LEU A 211 32.44 -10.33 10.28
CA LEU A 211 32.56 -11.59 11.03
C LEU A 211 32.80 -12.80 10.13
N PHE A 212 32.10 -12.87 8.99
CA PHE A 212 32.02 -14.08 8.17
C PHE A 212 32.98 -14.09 6.97
N SER A 213 33.75 -13.02 6.77
CA SER A 213 34.74 -12.91 5.67
C SER A 213 35.91 -12.02 6.09
N PRO A 214 36.80 -12.48 6.98
CA PRO A 214 37.91 -11.67 7.49
C PRO A 214 38.88 -11.24 6.38
N GLU A 215 39.00 -12.02 5.31
CA GLU A 215 39.80 -11.69 4.11
C GLU A 215 39.33 -10.43 3.36
N VAL A 216 38.05 -10.06 3.44
CA VAL A 216 37.50 -8.85 2.79
C VAL A 216 37.40 -7.68 3.78
N ALA A 217 37.68 -7.92 5.07
CA ALA A 217 37.63 -6.89 6.10
C ALA A 217 38.72 -5.84 5.86
N LEU A 218 38.36 -4.56 5.88
CA LEU A 218 39.35 -3.47 5.81
C LEU A 218 40.27 -3.45 7.02
N HIS A 219 39.77 -3.89 8.17
CA HIS A 219 40.47 -3.79 9.45
C HIS A 219 40.30 -5.03 10.30
N LYS A 220 41.26 -5.25 11.21
CA LYS A 220 41.19 -6.30 12.23
C LYS A 220 40.12 -5.97 13.29
N PRO A 221 39.55 -6.99 13.98
CA PRO A 221 38.65 -6.77 15.10
C PRO A 221 39.37 -6.00 16.21
N ILE A 222 38.62 -5.16 16.92
CA ILE A 222 39.14 -4.35 18.02
C ILE A 222 39.04 -5.16 19.30
N LYS A 223 40.17 -5.40 19.96
CA LYS A 223 40.18 -6.13 21.23
C LYS A 223 39.86 -5.21 22.40
N VAL A 224 38.90 -5.61 23.22
CA VAL A 224 38.45 -4.87 24.39
C VAL A 224 38.33 -5.76 25.63
N LYS A 225 38.51 -5.17 26.81
CA LYS A 225 38.35 -5.82 28.11
C LYS A 225 37.14 -5.28 28.83
N VAL A 226 36.32 -6.18 29.38
CA VAL A 226 35.12 -5.81 30.16
C VAL A 226 35.56 -5.25 31.51
N THR A 227 34.96 -4.15 31.94
CA THR A 227 35.23 -3.56 33.27
C THR A 227 34.26 -4.08 34.33
N ALA A 228 34.42 -3.62 35.58
CA ALA A 228 33.45 -3.90 36.63
C ALA A 228 32.04 -3.34 36.31
N ASP A 229 31.96 -2.27 35.52
CA ASP A 229 30.71 -1.82 34.92
C ASP A 229 30.47 -2.62 33.62
N PRO A 230 29.39 -3.40 33.54
CA PRO A 230 29.08 -4.18 32.34
C PRO A 230 29.03 -3.31 31.07
N THR A 231 28.60 -2.05 31.17
CA THR A 231 28.39 -1.19 30.00
C THR A 231 29.66 -0.54 29.47
N VAL A 232 30.78 -0.63 30.20
CA VAL A 232 32.04 0.04 29.88
C VAL A 232 33.13 -0.97 29.54
N PHE A 233 33.79 -0.74 28.41
CA PHE A 233 34.83 -1.60 27.85
C PHE A 233 36.13 -0.82 27.64
N LEU A 234 37.27 -1.39 28.02
CA LEU A 234 38.60 -0.79 27.82
C LEU A 234 39.21 -1.26 26.51
N VAL A 235 39.71 -0.33 25.71
CA VAL A 235 40.36 -0.59 24.42
C VAL A 235 41.88 -0.63 24.63
N GLU A 236 42.54 -1.66 24.11
CA GLU A 236 43.98 -1.86 24.36
C GLU A 236 44.88 -0.85 23.62
N GLN A 237 44.44 -0.34 22.46
CA GLN A 237 45.22 0.55 21.61
C GLN A 237 44.48 1.84 21.29
N ALA A 238 45.15 2.99 21.45
CA ALA A 238 44.58 4.30 21.12
C ALA A 238 44.20 4.44 19.62
N GLY A 239 44.94 3.77 18.72
CA GLY A 239 44.63 3.75 17.28
C GLY A 239 43.32 3.01 16.97
N ASP A 240 42.99 1.96 17.72
CA ASP A 240 41.73 1.23 17.56
C ASP A 240 40.55 2.03 18.11
N LEU A 241 40.75 2.79 19.19
CA LEU A 241 39.71 3.69 19.71
C LEU A 241 39.32 4.78 18.71
N GLY A 242 40.27 5.25 17.89
CA GLY A 242 40.00 6.23 16.83
C GLY A 242 39.06 5.74 15.72
N ARG A 243 38.79 4.42 15.65
CA ARG A 243 37.83 3.82 14.71
C ARG A 243 36.41 3.75 15.27
N LEU A 244 36.23 4.09 16.56
CA LEU A 244 34.96 4.03 17.27
C LEU A 244 34.40 5.43 17.49
N PHE A 245 33.11 5.62 17.23
CA PHE A 245 32.42 6.89 17.45
C PHE A 245 31.00 6.71 18.00
N VAL A 246 30.47 7.76 18.62
CA VAL A 246 29.10 7.75 19.20
C VAL A 246 28.07 7.51 18.10
N SER A 247 27.05 6.70 18.41
CA SER A 247 26.00 6.23 17.50
C SER A 247 26.45 5.21 16.45
N GLN A 248 27.65 4.66 16.57
CA GLN A 248 28.11 3.56 15.72
C GLN A 248 27.61 2.22 16.24
N TRP A 249 27.15 1.36 15.32
CA TRP A 249 26.76 -0.01 15.62
C TRP A 249 27.96 -0.95 15.55
N VAL A 250 28.05 -1.85 16.53
CA VAL A 250 29.09 -2.88 16.61
C VAL A 250 28.46 -4.23 16.97
N ALA A 251 29.03 -5.30 16.42
CA ALA A 251 28.81 -6.65 16.90
C ALA A 251 30.01 -7.06 17.76
N PHE A 252 29.79 -7.94 18.73
CA PHE A 252 30.85 -8.41 19.60
C PHE A 252 30.66 -9.85 20.03
N GLN A 253 31.78 -10.53 20.24
CA GLN A 253 31.86 -11.91 20.73
C GLN A 253 33.07 -12.07 21.64
N ARG A 254 33.10 -13.13 22.45
CA ARG A 254 34.28 -13.46 23.26
C ARG A 254 35.44 -13.85 22.33
N SER A 255 36.65 -13.38 22.63
CA SER A 255 37.83 -13.75 21.84
C SER A 255 38.04 -15.27 21.89
N GLY A 256 38.20 -15.88 20.71
CA GLY A 256 38.38 -17.32 20.54
C GLY A 256 37.10 -18.15 20.43
N ASP A 257 35.90 -17.55 20.51
CA ASP A 257 34.66 -18.27 20.17
C ASP A 257 34.58 -18.60 18.68
N ASN A 258 33.99 -19.75 18.35
CA ASN A 258 33.74 -20.10 16.95
C ASN A 258 32.60 -19.23 16.38
N ILE A 259 32.90 -18.52 15.29
CA ILE A 259 32.01 -17.63 14.55
C ILE A 259 30.76 -18.35 14.02
N ASP A 260 30.82 -19.68 13.83
CA ASP A 260 29.68 -20.48 13.36
C ASP A 260 28.49 -20.51 14.35
N SER A 261 28.73 -20.24 15.64
CA SER A 261 27.69 -20.24 16.67
C SER A 261 27.01 -18.87 16.77
N LYS A 262 26.08 -18.56 15.84
CA LYS A 262 25.31 -17.29 15.80
C LYS A 262 24.73 -16.86 17.16
N GLU A 263 24.38 -17.81 18.03
CA GLU A 263 23.85 -17.56 19.40
C GLU A 263 24.83 -16.86 20.36
N ARG A 264 26.12 -16.77 20.01
CA ARG A 264 27.17 -16.16 20.86
C ARG A 264 27.54 -14.74 20.44
N ILE A 265 26.99 -14.25 19.34
CA ILE A 265 27.27 -12.91 18.82
C ILE A 265 26.24 -11.94 19.39
N SER A 266 26.71 -10.89 20.06
CA SER A 266 25.88 -9.84 20.65
C SER A 266 26.06 -8.53 19.88
N HIS A 267 25.07 -7.64 20.01
CA HIS A 267 25.03 -6.37 19.30
C HIS A 267 24.94 -5.21 20.26
N ALA A 268 25.57 -4.09 19.91
CA ALA A 268 25.54 -2.90 20.73
C ALA A 268 25.63 -1.61 19.91
N LEU A 269 25.10 -0.54 20.51
CA LEU A 269 25.26 0.83 20.06
C LEU A 269 26.28 1.53 20.96
N ILE A 270 27.25 2.21 20.35
CA ILE A 270 28.20 3.04 21.10
C ILE A 270 27.50 4.33 21.54
N ILE A 271 27.46 4.56 22.84
CA ILE A 271 26.82 5.75 23.43
C ILE A 271 27.84 6.76 23.98
N GLY A 272 29.08 6.35 24.19
CA GLY A 272 30.15 7.22 24.66
C GLY A 272 31.54 6.67 24.31
N VAL A 273 32.48 7.56 24.02
CA VAL A 273 33.88 7.26 23.75
C VAL A 273 34.73 8.21 24.60
N ASP A 274 35.56 7.68 25.50
CA ASP A 274 36.47 8.44 26.35
C ASP A 274 37.90 8.17 25.88
N HIS A 275 38.48 9.16 25.19
CA HIS A 275 39.83 9.10 24.64
C HIS A 275 40.93 9.13 25.71
N ASP A 276 40.67 9.76 26.86
CA ASP A 276 41.66 9.88 27.94
C ASP A 276 41.80 8.58 28.72
N LYS A 277 40.67 7.89 28.94
CA LYS A 277 40.63 6.59 29.64
C LYS A 277 40.73 5.38 28.74
N LEU A 278 40.83 5.58 27.42
CA LEU A 278 40.76 4.53 26.40
C LEU A 278 39.56 3.59 26.60
N SER A 279 38.39 4.17 26.85
CA SER A 279 37.18 3.39 27.17
C SER A 279 36.01 3.73 26.27
N VAL A 280 35.17 2.74 26.01
CA VAL A 280 33.92 2.88 25.23
C VAL A 280 32.76 2.43 26.09
N THR A 281 31.68 3.22 26.08
CA THR A 281 30.41 2.88 26.73
C THR A 281 29.44 2.39 25.68
N MET A 282 28.88 1.20 25.89
CA MET A 282 28.07 0.48 24.93
C MET A 282 26.70 0.12 25.51
N GLN A 283 25.65 0.39 24.74
CA GLN A 283 24.30 -0.11 25.02
C GLN A 283 24.10 -1.44 24.30
N VAL A 284 24.11 -2.54 25.06
CA VAL A 284 23.89 -3.89 24.52
C VAL A 284 22.41 -4.11 24.19
N MET A 285 22.14 -4.65 23.00
CA MET A 285 20.80 -4.99 22.55
C MET A 285 20.45 -6.40 23.02
N SER A 286 19.65 -6.52 24.09
CA SER A 286 19.15 -7.82 24.58
C SER A 286 17.90 -8.27 23.79
N HIS A 287 17.84 -9.58 23.51
CA HIS A 287 16.70 -10.27 22.88
C HIS A 287 15.53 -10.55 23.84
N SER A 288 15.62 -10.17 25.11
CA SER A 288 14.50 -10.25 26.06
C SER A 288 14.22 -8.90 26.71
N SER A 289 12.93 -8.57 26.86
CA SER A 289 12.44 -7.32 27.46
C SER A 289 12.72 -7.19 28.97
N SER A 290 13.58 -8.04 29.53
CA SER A 290 13.93 -8.09 30.95
C SER A 290 15.43 -7.87 31.14
N HIS A 291 15.78 -6.65 31.54
CA HIS A 291 17.07 -6.22 32.07
C HIS A 291 18.32 -6.33 31.17
N LEU A 292 19.21 -5.35 31.33
CA LEU A 292 20.59 -5.31 30.83
C LEU A 292 21.43 -6.43 31.48
N SER A 293 21.11 -7.69 31.23
CA SER A 293 22.04 -8.77 31.54
C SER A 293 23.01 -8.87 30.38
N ILE A 294 24.19 -8.29 30.54
CA ILE A 294 25.30 -8.71 29.70
C ILE A 294 25.43 -10.22 29.90
N PRO A 295 25.56 -11.00 28.82
CA PRO A 295 25.60 -12.43 28.95
C PRO A 295 26.65 -12.84 30.00
N SER A 296 26.26 -13.75 30.91
CA SER A 296 27.06 -14.12 32.09
C SER A 296 28.48 -14.60 31.75
N TYR A 297 28.73 -14.94 30.48
CA TYR A 297 30.01 -15.40 29.94
C TYR A 297 31.08 -14.30 29.70
N THR A 298 30.80 -13.03 30.00
CA THR A 298 31.70 -11.89 29.70
C THR A 298 32.43 -11.28 30.90
N LYS A 299 32.14 -11.73 32.14
CA LYS A 299 32.59 -11.03 33.35
C LYS A 299 34.11 -10.98 33.58
N ASP A 300 34.90 -11.80 32.87
CA ASP A 300 36.37 -11.85 33.03
C ASP A 300 37.12 -12.13 31.69
N GLY A 301 36.56 -11.75 30.54
CA GLY A 301 37.07 -12.15 29.22
C GLY A 301 37.50 -11.00 28.29
N GLU A 302 38.49 -11.28 27.43
CA GLU A 302 38.76 -10.46 26.24
C GLU A 302 37.62 -10.63 25.22
N VAL A 303 37.16 -9.51 24.66
CA VAL A 303 36.06 -9.42 23.70
C VAL A 303 36.59 -8.81 22.41
N GLU A 304 36.09 -9.28 21.28
CA GLU A 304 36.40 -8.74 19.96
C GLU A 304 35.20 -7.94 19.44
N LEU A 305 35.43 -6.67 19.11
CA LEU A 305 34.44 -5.77 18.52
C LEU A 305 34.60 -5.71 17.00
N TYR A 306 33.46 -5.76 16.31
CA TYR A 306 33.33 -5.72 14.87
C TYR A 306 32.41 -4.55 14.47
N PRO A 307 32.97 -3.41 14.04
CA PRO A 307 32.18 -2.30 13.53
C PRO A 307 31.37 -2.67 12.29
N TYR A 308 30.21 -2.04 12.14
CA TYR A 308 29.36 -2.17 10.94
C TYR A 308 29.95 -1.30 9.81
N GLU A 309 31.01 -1.78 9.18
CA GLU A 309 31.75 -1.03 8.15
C GLU A 309 31.74 -1.72 6.77
N LEU A 310 31.61 -3.04 6.74
CA LEU A 310 31.69 -3.83 5.51
C LEU A 310 30.38 -3.74 4.73
N ASP A 311 30.46 -3.51 3.42
CA ASP A 311 29.28 -3.55 2.55
C ASP A 311 28.87 -5.01 2.31
N CYS A 312 27.61 -5.34 2.58
CA CYS A 312 27.10 -6.70 2.38
C CYS A 312 27.18 -7.15 0.91
N ASP A 313 27.23 -6.23 -0.05
CA ASP A 313 27.28 -6.57 -1.47
C ASP A 313 28.61 -7.22 -1.90
N VAL A 314 29.71 -6.94 -1.18
CA VAL A 314 31.04 -7.54 -1.47
C VAL A 314 31.21 -8.96 -0.93
N LEU A 315 30.27 -9.42 -0.11
CA LEU A 315 30.28 -10.76 0.47
C LEU A 315 29.84 -11.82 -0.55
N ASP A 316 30.35 -13.03 -0.40
CA ASP A 316 29.81 -14.21 -1.07
C ASP A 316 28.42 -14.56 -0.48
N ASP A 317 27.64 -15.35 -1.22
CA ASP A 317 26.24 -15.64 -0.87
C ASP A 317 26.09 -16.33 0.49
N SER A 318 27.06 -17.16 0.89
CA SER A 318 27.05 -17.84 2.19
C SER A 318 27.26 -16.86 3.35
N SER A 319 28.18 -15.90 3.17
CA SER A 319 28.43 -14.84 4.13
C SER A 319 27.31 -13.80 4.15
N LYS A 320 26.68 -13.49 3.01
CA LYS A 320 25.46 -12.66 2.93
C LYS A 320 24.34 -13.25 3.77
N SER A 321 24.06 -14.55 3.61
CA SER A 321 23.04 -15.26 4.42
C SER A 321 23.33 -15.16 5.92
N SER A 322 24.59 -15.30 6.32
CA SER A 322 24.99 -15.23 7.72
C SER A 322 24.86 -13.81 8.28
N ALA A 323 25.32 -12.80 7.53
CA ALA A 323 25.21 -11.39 7.90
C ALA A 323 23.75 -10.92 7.98
N MET A 324 22.91 -11.27 6.99
CA MET A 324 21.48 -10.93 7.01
C MET A 324 20.74 -11.66 8.13
N SER A 325 21.04 -12.93 8.40
CA SER A 325 20.49 -13.65 9.55
C SER A 325 20.79 -12.93 10.87
N LEU A 326 22.01 -12.44 11.01
CA LEU A 326 22.47 -11.70 12.18
C LEU A 326 21.70 -10.37 12.33
N LEU A 327 21.55 -9.60 11.24
CA LEU A 327 20.74 -8.38 11.23
C LEU A 327 19.28 -8.64 11.60
N LEU A 328 18.67 -9.72 11.09
CA LEU A 328 17.29 -10.08 11.45
C LEU A 328 17.17 -10.49 12.92
N GLY A 329 18.22 -11.09 13.50
CA GLY A 329 18.29 -11.36 14.94
C GLY A 329 18.16 -10.08 15.77
N THR A 330 18.70 -8.95 15.31
CA THR A 330 18.61 -7.68 16.04
C THR A 330 17.26 -6.97 15.87
N LEU A 331 16.41 -7.39 14.93
CA LEU A 331 15.09 -6.78 14.73
C LEU A 331 14.19 -7.02 15.94
N PRO A 332 13.66 -5.97 16.59
CA PRO A 332 12.61 -6.13 17.61
C PRO A 332 11.36 -6.81 17.02
N SER A 333 10.53 -7.43 17.87
CA SER A 333 9.22 -7.96 17.46
C SER A 333 8.39 -6.87 16.77
N ILE A 334 7.57 -7.23 15.78
CA ILE A 334 6.76 -6.26 15.04
C ILE A 334 5.78 -5.52 15.95
N ARG A 335 5.22 -6.17 16.98
CA ARG A 335 4.41 -5.48 18.00
C ARG A 335 5.15 -4.37 18.73
N ALA A 336 6.45 -4.53 19.00
CA ALA A 336 7.25 -3.48 19.65
C ALA A 336 7.45 -2.28 18.72
N ILE A 337 7.75 -2.53 17.44
CA ILE A 337 7.88 -1.46 16.43
C ILE A 337 6.53 -0.76 16.22
N ARG A 338 5.43 -1.52 16.11
CA ARG A 338 4.07 -0.99 16.03
C ARG A 338 3.74 -0.09 17.22
N SER A 339 4.00 -0.55 18.44
CA SER A 339 3.75 0.23 19.67
C SER A 339 4.54 1.55 19.67
N TYR A 340 5.79 1.52 19.23
CA TYR A 340 6.60 2.73 19.06
C TYR A 340 6.00 3.70 18.04
N LEU A 341 5.59 3.22 16.87
CA LEU A 341 4.98 4.05 15.83
C LEU A 341 3.63 4.64 16.26
N THR A 342 2.78 3.85 16.92
CA THR A 342 1.48 4.33 17.42
C THR A 342 1.64 5.40 18.50
N SER A 343 2.67 5.30 19.33
CA SER A 343 2.99 6.33 20.34
C SER A 343 3.67 7.57 19.77
N HIS A 344 4.18 7.52 18.53
CA HIS A 344 4.91 8.63 17.88
C HIS A 344 4.43 8.82 16.43
N PRO A 345 3.26 9.43 16.17
CA PRO A 345 2.64 9.47 14.83
C PRO A 345 3.46 10.15 13.73
N HIS A 346 4.42 11.01 14.08
CA HIS A 346 5.22 11.79 13.14
C HIS A 346 6.64 11.25 12.91
N VAL A 347 7.00 10.11 13.51
CA VAL A 347 8.34 9.52 13.35
C VAL A 347 8.31 8.30 12.44
N THR A 348 9.42 8.07 11.73
CA THR A 348 9.61 6.86 10.94
C THR A 348 10.09 5.71 11.82
N PHE A 349 9.88 4.46 11.40
CA PHE A 349 10.39 3.31 12.15
C PHE A 349 11.94 3.29 12.19
N ARG A 350 12.60 3.96 11.24
CA ARG A 350 14.06 4.13 11.20
C ARG A 350 14.60 4.94 12.37
N SER A 351 13.77 5.77 13.01
CA SER A 351 14.16 6.54 14.21
C SER A 351 14.14 5.70 15.49
N TYR A 352 13.71 4.43 15.43
CA TYR A 352 13.65 3.57 16.60
C TYR A 352 15.07 3.18 17.06
N SER A 353 15.49 3.64 18.24
CA SER A 353 16.87 3.50 18.74
C SER A 353 17.38 2.06 18.86
N ARG A 354 16.47 1.08 18.97
CA ARG A 354 16.80 -0.35 19.02
C ARG A 354 17.05 -0.97 17.64
N LEU A 355 16.92 -0.20 16.57
CA LEU A 355 17.02 -0.67 15.19
C LEU A 355 18.29 -0.11 14.53
N SER A 356 19.16 -1.00 14.05
CA SER A 356 20.33 -0.56 13.29
C SER A 356 19.91 -0.04 11.89
N PRO A 357 20.63 0.92 11.30
CA PRO A 357 20.31 1.40 9.95
C PRO A 357 20.27 0.29 8.90
N ALA A 358 21.16 -0.71 9.02
CA ALA A 358 21.18 -1.88 8.15
C ALA A 358 19.95 -2.78 8.35
N ALA A 359 19.58 -3.08 9.60
CA ALA A 359 18.38 -3.86 9.90
C ALA A 359 17.10 -3.13 9.45
N ALA A 360 17.04 -1.80 9.61
CA ALA A 360 15.94 -0.97 9.14
C ALA A 360 15.80 -1.01 7.61
N THR A 361 16.90 -0.89 6.88
CA THR A 361 16.90 -0.99 5.41
C THR A 361 16.51 -2.39 4.94
N LEU A 362 16.98 -3.45 5.61
CA LEU A 362 16.58 -4.82 5.30
C LEU A 362 15.09 -5.04 5.56
N LEU A 363 14.55 -4.57 6.69
CA LEU A 363 13.11 -4.62 7.01
C LEU A 363 12.28 -3.89 5.94
N GLN A 364 12.68 -2.66 5.57
CA GLN A 364 12.02 -1.91 4.51
C GLN A 364 11.99 -2.71 3.21
N TRP A 365 13.12 -3.30 2.83
CA TRP A 365 13.20 -4.10 1.62
C TRP A 365 12.29 -5.33 1.67
N ILE A 366 12.25 -6.08 2.78
CA ILE A 366 11.40 -7.27 2.92
C ILE A 366 9.92 -6.93 2.70
N ILE A 367 9.46 -5.82 3.28
CA ILE A 367 8.07 -5.35 3.18
C ILE A 367 7.80 -4.80 1.77
N SER A 368 8.60 -3.83 1.31
CA SER A 368 8.34 -3.16 0.04
C SER A 368 8.58 -4.05 -1.19
N SER A 369 9.41 -5.09 -1.09
CA SER A 369 9.61 -6.07 -2.17
C SER A 369 8.49 -7.12 -2.25
N ASN A 370 7.58 -7.16 -1.27
CA ASN A 370 6.44 -8.04 -1.35
C ASN A 370 5.44 -7.52 -2.39
N ARG A 371 5.31 -8.29 -3.47
CA ARG A 371 4.42 -8.02 -4.59
C ARG A 371 3.04 -8.67 -4.45
N SER A 372 2.90 -9.61 -3.52
CA SER A 372 1.63 -10.28 -3.22
C SER A 372 0.81 -9.47 -2.22
N CYS A 373 -0.46 -9.24 -2.51
CA CYS A 373 -1.38 -8.65 -1.54
C CYS A 373 -1.89 -9.76 -0.60
N ILE A 374 -1.39 -9.75 0.63
CA ILE A 374 -1.65 -10.76 1.65
C ILE A 374 -2.48 -10.13 2.76
N GLN A 375 -3.54 -10.82 3.18
CA GLN A 375 -4.37 -10.44 4.31
C GLN A 375 -4.47 -11.58 5.29
N GLU A 376 -4.32 -11.30 6.58
CA GLU A 376 -4.66 -12.25 7.64
C GLU A 376 -6.18 -12.38 7.74
N ILE A 377 -6.66 -13.61 7.93
CA ILE A 377 -8.08 -13.91 8.14
C ILE A 377 -8.31 -14.18 9.62
N ASP A 378 -8.90 -13.19 10.30
CA ASP A 378 -9.37 -13.33 11.67
C ASP A 378 -10.54 -14.32 11.79
N SER A 379 -10.92 -14.68 13.02
CA SER A 379 -12.03 -15.61 13.29
C SER A 379 -13.40 -15.04 12.90
N SER A 380 -13.54 -13.72 12.78
CA SER A 380 -14.80 -13.05 12.42
C SER A 380 -15.06 -12.97 10.92
N ARG A 381 -14.07 -13.25 10.05
CA ARG A 381 -14.26 -13.13 8.60
C ARG A 381 -15.03 -14.30 8.00
N ALA A 382 -16.04 -13.99 7.19
CA ALA A 382 -16.80 -14.97 6.41
C ALA A 382 -15.96 -15.79 5.40
N GLU A 383 -14.72 -15.35 5.11
CA GLU A 383 -13.79 -16.03 4.21
C GLU A 383 -12.96 -17.13 4.89
N ARG A 384 -13.05 -17.28 6.21
CA ARG A 384 -12.29 -18.27 7.00
C ARG A 384 -12.74 -19.70 6.68
N ILE A 385 -11.79 -20.60 6.50
CA ILE A 385 -12.06 -22.03 6.27
C ILE A 385 -12.10 -22.74 7.63
N SER A 386 -13.23 -23.34 7.97
CA SER A 386 -13.42 -24.12 9.20
C SER A 386 -12.63 -25.44 9.18
N GLY A 387 -12.36 -26.01 10.36
CA GLY A 387 -11.63 -27.28 10.49
C GLY A 387 -10.11 -27.16 10.35
N MET A 388 -9.57 -25.93 10.46
CA MET A 388 -8.15 -25.60 10.32
C MET A 388 -7.56 -25.01 11.61
N GLY A 389 -8.08 -25.40 12.78
CA GLY A 389 -7.84 -24.77 14.09
C GLY A 389 -6.40 -24.30 14.39
N PRO A 390 -5.37 -25.17 14.39
CA PRO A 390 -4.00 -24.77 14.75
C PRO A 390 -3.27 -23.97 13.64
N TRP A 391 -3.95 -23.67 12.53
CA TRP A 391 -3.37 -23.00 11.37
C TRP A 391 -3.89 -21.56 11.25
N ILE A 392 -2.95 -20.61 11.27
CA ILE A 392 -3.22 -19.22 10.93
C ILE A 392 -3.48 -19.14 9.42
N GLN A 393 -4.55 -18.44 9.03
CA GLN A 393 -5.01 -18.38 7.64
C GLN A 393 -4.68 -17.02 7.03
N PHE A 394 -4.03 -17.05 5.87
CA PHE A 394 -3.77 -15.87 5.06
C PHE A 394 -4.44 -15.99 3.70
N ARG A 395 -5.06 -14.92 3.23
CA ARG A 395 -5.67 -14.79 1.92
C ARG A 395 -4.76 -14.08 0.94
N PHE A 396 -4.78 -14.56 -0.31
CA PHE A 396 -4.04 -13.99 -1.41
C PHE A 396 -4.97 -13.26 -2.37
N LEU A 397 -4.76 -11.97 -2.51
CA LEU A 397 -5.27 -11.19 -3.62
C LEU A 397 -4.12 -11.12 -4.64
N SER A 398 -4.30 -11.82 -5.77
CA SER A 398 -3.29 -11.91 -6.83
C SER A 398 -3.89 -11.46 -8.16
N ASP A 399 -3.10 -10.71 -8.93
CA ASP A 399 -3.40 -10.23 -10.28
C ASP A 399 -3.37 -11.32 -11.35
N LYS A 400 -2.83 -12.50 -11.02
CA LYS A 400 -2.95 -13.71 -11.82
C LYS A 400 -4.42 -14.04 -12.13
N GLU A 401 -5.35 -13.42 -11.42
CA GLU A 401 -6.78 -13.37 -11.71
C GLU A 401 -7.10 -13.17 -13.20
N VAL A 402 -6.44 -12.21 -13.87
CA VAL A 402 -6.70 -11.91 -15.29
C VAL A 402 -6.20 -13.05 -16.19
N ARG A 403 -4.97 -13.51 -15.99
CA ARG A 403 -4.39 -14.62 -16.77
C ARG A 403 -5.13 -15.93 -16.53
N PHE A 404 -5.48 -16.23 -15.28
CA PHE A 404 -6.29 -17.38 -14.91
C PHE A 404 -7.68 -17.27 -15.54
N SER A 405 -8.33 -16.10 -15.51
CA SER A 405 -9.63 -15.87 -16.18
C SER A 405 -9.54 -16.13 -17.68
N ARG A 406 -8.51 -15.60 -18.34
CA ARG A 406 -8.26 -15.82 -19.76
C ARG A 406 -8.02 -17.29 -20.07
N ALA A 407 -7.19 -17.98 -19.29
CA ALA A 407 -6.93 -19.41 -19.44
C ALA A 407 -8.21 -20.23 -19.24
N LEU A 408 -9.03 -19.88 -18.24
CA LEU A 408 -10.32 -20.53 -17.99
C LEU A 408 -11.28 -20.34 -19.17
N GLN A 409 -11.38 -19.14 -19.72
CA GLN A 409 -12.18 -18.86 -20.91
C GLN A 409 -11.69 -19.63 -22.14
N GLN A 410 -10.38 -19.72 -22.36
CA GLN A 410 -9.79 -20.50 -23.45
C GLN A 410 -10.11 -21.99 -23.34
N VAL A 411 -9.99 -22.56 -22.12
CA VAL A 411 -10.33 -23.97 -21.87
C VAL A 411 -11.83 -24.20 -22.03
N ALA A 412 -12.67 -23.29 -21.55
CA ALA A 412 -14.12 -23.34 -21.73
C ALA A 412 -14.51 -23.32 -23.22
N ALA A 413 -13.92 -22.42 -24.01
CA ALA A 413 -14.14 -22.33 -25.46
C ALA A 413 -13.71 -23.60 -26.20
N SER A 414 -12.73 -24.34 -25.65
CA SER A 414 -12.29 -25.63 -26.22
C SER A 414 -13.20 -26.82 -25.88
N GLY A 415 -14.22 -26.64 -25.03
CA GLY A 415 -15.15 -27.69 -24.60
C GLY A 415 -14.52 -28.77 -23.70
N LYS A 416 -13.34 -28.50 -23.11
CA LYS A 416 -12.58 -29.45 -22.27
C LYS A 416 -12.77 -29.22 -20.77
N LEU A 417 -13.77 -28.43 -20.40
CA LEU A 417 -14.03 -28.07 -19.02
C LEU A 417 -14.88 -29.15 -18.34
N GLY A 418 -14.57 -29.45 -17.08
CA GLY A 418 -15.35 -30.37 -16.26
C GLY A 418 -16.73 -29.83 -15.87
N ALA A 419 -17.47 -30.60 -15.06
CA ALA A 419 -18.81 -30.23 -14.58
C ALA A 419 -18.80 -28.94 -13.75
N THR A 420 -17.75 -28.74 -12.95
CA THR A 420 -17.44 -27.45 -12.31
C THR A 420 -16.26 -26.80 -13.06
N PRO A 421 -16.22 -25.46 -13.17
CA PRO A 421 -15.16 -24.77 -13.90
C PRO A 421 -13.78 -24.89 -13.23
N THR A 422 -13.75 -24.91 -11.90
CA THR A 422 -12.53 -25.00 -11.11
C THR A 422 -12.66 -26.04 -9.99
N ILE A 423 -11.50 -26.47 -9.49
CA ILE A 423 -11.34 -27.35 -8.32
C ILE A 423 -10.29 -26.74 -7.39
N PHE A 424 -10.28 -27.22 -6.15
CA PHE A 424 -9.28 -26.82 -5.17
C PHE A 424 -8.30 -27.97 -4.90
N ALA A 425 -7.05 -27.63 -4.61
CA ALA A 425 -6.07 -28.62 -4.18
C ALA A 425 -4.95 -27.99 -3.33
N TRP A 426 -4.39 -28.81 -2.45
CA TRP A 426 -3.28 -28.46 -1.57
C TRP A 426 -1.94 -28.50 -2.30
N HIS A 427 -1.04 -27.59 -1.93
CA HIS A 427 0.37 -27.64 -2.27
C HIS A 427 1.21 -27.41 -1.01
N GLY A 428 2.09 -28.35 -0.68
CA GLY A 428 3.06 -28.22 0.39
C GLY A 428 4.47 -27.98 -0.15
N SER A 429 5.22 -27.14 0.56
CA SER A 429 6.63 -26.86 0.26
C SER A 429 7.37 -26.49 1.54
N PRO A 430 8.69 -26.76 1.63
CA PRO A 430 9.55 -26.25 2.69
C PRO A 430 9.42 -24.75 2.93
N LEU A 431 9.42 -24.31 4.21
CA LEU A 431 9.31 -22.91 4.63
C LEU A 431 10.23 -21.97 3.85
N GLU A 432 11.48 -22.37 3.71
CA GLU A 432 12.55 -21.68 3.00
C GLU A 432 12.23 -21.34 1.52
N ASN A 433 11.33 -22.07 0.87
CA ASN A 433 10.93 -21.81 -0.52
C ASN A 433 9.82 -20.75 -0.60
N TRP A 434 9.02 -20.58 0.46
CA TRP A 434 7.83 -19.73 0.42
C TRP A 434 8.17 -18.26 0.20
N HIS A 435 9.32 -17.77 0.68
CA HIS A 435 9.81 -16.42 0.33
C HIS A 435 9.84 -16.20 -1.19
N SER A 436 10.34 -17.18 -1.94
CA SER A 436 10.39 -17.12 -3.40
C SER A 436 9.03 -17.36 -4.06
N ILE A 437 8.22 -18.29 -3.52
CA ILE A 437 6.87 -18.60 -4.03
C ILE A 437 5.97 -17.37 -3.93
N LEU A 438 6.04 -16.61 -2.84
CA LEU A 438 5.28 -15.36 -2.67
C LEU A 438 5.66 -14.27 -3.69
N ARG A 439 6.84 -14.35 -4.30
CA ARG A 439 7.37 -13.34 -5.23
C ARG A 439 7.31 -13.75 -6.69
N ASN A 440 7.27 -15.06 -6.96
CA ASN A 440 7.35 -15.62 -8.31
C ASN A 440 6.18 -16.55 -8.65
N GLY A 441 5.26 -16.75 -7.71
CA GLY A 441 4.24 -17.79 -7.77
C GLY A 441 4.82 -19.21 -7.69
N LEU A 442 3.93 -20.19 -7.66
CA LEU A 442 4.29 -21.60 -7.80
C LEU A 442 4.79 -21.85 -9.23
N ASN A 443 6.02 -22.32 -9.35
CA ASN A 443 6.62 -22.70 -10.64
C ASN A 443 7.58 -23.88 -10.46
N TYR A 444 7.92 -24.52 -11.57
CA TYR A 444 8.78 -25.71 -11.62
C TYR A 444 10.03 -25.44 -12.46
N ARG A 445 10.57 -24.21 -12.47
CA ARG A 445 11.85 -23.94 -13.16
C ARG A 445 12.99 -24.73 -12.54
N ASP A 446 13.07 -24.66 -11.21
CA ASP A 446 14.10 -25.36 -10.44
C ASP A 446 13.61 -26.74 -10.02
N THR A 447 14.40 -27.78 -10.30
CA THR A 447 14.06 -29.16 -9.89
C THR A 447 14.69 -29.45 -8.53
N ARG A 448 13.97 -29.17 -7.44
CA ARG A 448 14.46 -29.44 -6.06
C ARG A 448 14.03 -30.82 -5.51
N HIS A 449 12.88 -31.33 -5.98
CA HIS A 449 12.38 -32.68 -5.70
C HIS A 449 12.26 -33.48 -7.00
N GLY A 450 12.27 -34.82 -6.90
CA GLY A 450 12.16 -35.70 -8.07
C GLY A 450 10.85 -35.47 -8.83
N ARG A 451 10.88 -35.58 -10.16
CA ARG A 451 9.72 -35.39 -11.05
C ARG A 451 9.11 -36.73 -11.46
N ALA A 452 8.64 -37.49 -10.47
CA ALA A 452 8.15 -38.86 -10.69
C ALA A 452 7.03 -38.95 -11.73
N HIS A 453 6.25 -37.88 -11.89
CA HIS A 453 5.11 -37.79 -12.79
C HIS A 453 5.25 -36.67 -13.85
N GLY A 454 6.50 -36.25 -14.15
CA GLY A 454 6.79 -35.26 -15.18
C GLY A 454 6.95 -33.82 -14.70
N HIS A 455 7.06 -32.90 -15.67
CA HIS A 455 7.38 -31.49 -15.46
C HIS A 455 6.12 -30.65 -15.23
N GLY A 456 5.81 -30.35 -13.97
CA GLY A 456 4.69 -29.50 -13.58
C GLY A 456 4.70 -29.16 -12.10
N VAL A 457 3.75 -28.34 -11.65
CA VAL A 457 3.48 -28.11 -10.22
C VAL A 457 2.60 -29.25 -9.70
N TYR A 458 2.97 -29.79 -8.54
CA TYR A 458 2.31 -30.93 -7.91
C TYR A 458 1.29 -30.44 -6.88
N PHE A 459 0.08 -30.99 -6.92
CA PHE A 459 -1.00 -30.72 -5.97
C PHE A 459 -1.66 -32.03 -5.50
N SER A 460 -2.38 -31.97 -4.38
CA SER A 460 -3.20 -33.09 -3.89
C SER A 460 -4.53 -32.60 -3.32
N ASP A 461 -5.58 -33.38 -3.51
CA ASP A 461 -6.87 -33.29 -2.82
C ASP A 461 -6.77 -33.56 -1.31
N ARG A 462 -5.67 -34.18 -0.85
CA ARG A 462 -5.45 -34.55 0.55
C ARG A 462 -4.45 -33.65 1.24
N PHE A 463 -4.90 -33.00 2.31
CA PHE A 463 -4.05 -32.15 3.16
C PHE A 463 -2.80 -32.89 3.63
N ASN A 464 -3.01 -34.09 4.20
CA ASN A 464 -1.95 -34.91 4.77
C ASN A 464 -0.85 -35.28 3.75
N VAL A 465 -1.21 -35.48 2.49
CA VAL A 465 -0.23 -35.76 1.41
C VAL A 465 0.64 -34.52 1.17
N SER A 466 0.04 -33.34 1.06
CA SER A 466 0.78 -32.10 0.83
C SER A 466 1.63 -31.69 2.03
N THR A 467 1.18 -31.91 3.26
CA THR A 467 1.97 -31.61 4.47
C THR A 467 3.23 -32.46 4.60
N LEU A 468 3.30 -33.65 3.98
CA LEU A 468 4.55 -34.43 3.95
C LEU A 468 5.68 -33.71 3.20
N TYR A 469 5.36 -32.74 2.36
CA TYR A 469 6.32 -31.95 1.60
C TYR A 469 6.71 -30.65 2.28
N THR A 470 6.14 -30.29 3.43
CA THR A 470 6.43 -29.00 4.08
C THR A 470 7.68 -29.03 4.94
N ASN A 471 8.12 -30.22 5.41
CA ASN A 471 9.21 -30.42 6.37
C ASN A 471 9.07 -29.57 7.65
N GLU A 472 9.27 -30.17 8.83
CA GLU A 472 9.36 -29.36 10.04
C GLU A 472 10.68 -28.57 10.03
N HIS A 473 10.59 -27.28 10.31
CA HIS A 473 11.73 -26.36 10.27
C HIS A 473 12.03 -25.86 11.69
N ASP A 474 13.20 -26.21 12.21
CA ASP A 474 13.58 -25.90 13.60
C ASP A 474 14.09 -24.47 13.81
N ARG A 475 14.41 -23.75 12.74
CA ARG A 475 15.04 -22.41 12.82
C ARG A 475 14.02 -21.33 12.49
N THR A 476 13.40 -20.76 13.51
CA THR A 476 12.45 -19.65 13.38
C THR A 476 13.14 -18.31 13.63
N TRP A 477 12.56 -17.23 13.10
CA TRP A 477 13.06 -15.88 13.41
C TRP A 477 12.88 -15.64 14.92
N PRO A 478 13.94 -15.30 15.69
CA PRO A 478 13.88 -15.34 17.16
C PRO A 478 12.79 -14.47 17.78
N ASN A 479 12.50 -13.31 17.17
CA ASN A 479 11.51 -12.36 17.67
C ASN A 479 10.14 -12.49 16.98
N SER A 480 9.92 -13.58 16.22
CA SER A 480 8.64 -13.87 15.60
C SER A 480 7.55 -14.12 16.65
N GLU A 481 6.42 -13.47 16.46
CA GLU A 481 5.20 -13.73 17.22
C GLU A 481 4.51 -15.00 16.72
N ILE A 482 4.51 -15.21 15.40
CA ILE A 482 3.94 -16.38 14.72
C ILE A 482 4.69 -17.65 15.12
N ASN A 483 6.02 -17.61 15.22
CA ASN A 483 6.87 -18.77 15.50
C ASN A 483 6.52 -19.98 14.61
N MET A 484 6.60 -19.76 13.30
CA MET A 484 6.12 -20.69 12.28
C MET A 484 6.97 -21.96 12.16
N SER A 485 6.32 -23.13 12.12
CA SER A 485 6.98 -24.41 11.86
C SER A 485 6.70 -25.00 10.49
N SER A 486 5.54 -24.69 9.91
CA SER A 486 5.13 -25.26 8.63
C SER A 486 4.16 -24.35 7.89
N ALA A 487 4.14 -24.45 6.55
CA ALA A 487 3.21 -23.70 5.72
C ALA A 487 2.73 -24.53 4.51
N VAL A 488 1.45 -24.44 4.19
CA VAL A 488 0.79 -25.16 3.08
C VAL A 488 -0.23 -24.25 2.40
N SER A 489 -0.31 -24.26 1.07
CA SER A 489 -1.31 -23.46 0.35
C SER A 489 -2.49 -24.28 -0.15
N LEU A 490 -3.65 -23.63 -0.19
CA LEU A 490 -4.82 -24.09 -0.90
C LEU A 490 -4.97 -23.27 -2.19
N ASN A 491 -5.06 -23.97 -3.32
CA ASN A 491 -4.94 -23.39 -4.65
C ASN A 491 -6.20 -23.70 -5.46
N GLU A 492 -6.67 -22.70 -6.18
CA GLU A 492 -7.71 -22.85 -7.20
C GLU A 492 -7.06 -23.31 -8.51
N ILE A 493 -7.67 -24.28 -9.17
CA ILE A 493 -7.15 -24.94 -10.36
C ILE A 493 -8.26 -25.05 -11.41
N ILE A 494 -7.95 -24.78 -12.68
CA ILE A 494 -8.87 -25.00 -13.79
C ILE A 494 -9.19 -26.50 -13.92
N ASN A 495 -10.47 -26.86 -13.90
CA ASN A 495 -10.92 -28.25 -13.97
C ASN A 495 -10.89 -28.76 -15.42
N SER A 496 -9.69 -29.07 -15.92
CA SER A 496 -9.49 -29.77 -17.20
C SER A 496 -8.52 -30.93 -17.03
N PRO A 497 -8.97 -32.07 -16.47
CA PRO A 497 -8.11 -33.20 -16.14
C PRO A 497 -7.34 -33.75 -17.35
N GLN A 498 -7.87 -33.60 -18.57
CA GLN A 498 -7.19 -34.05 -19.80
C GLN A 498 -5.89 -33.27 -20.08
N GLY A 499 -5.73 -32.08 -19.51
CA GLY A 499 -4.51 -31.27 -19.60
C GLY A 499 -3.47 -31.56 -18.52
N PHE A 500 -3.81 -32.38 -17.52
CA PHE A 500 -2.90 -32.73 -16.42
C PHE A 500 -1.94 -33.86 -16.85
N LEU A 501 -0.67 -33.77 -16.46
CA LEU A 501 0.30 -34.84 -16.69
C LEU A 501 0.03 -36.06 -15.80
N CYS A 502 -0.57 -35.84 -14.63
CA CYS A 502 -0.98 -36.87 -13.70
C CYS A 502 -2.25 -36.44 -12.99
N GLN A 503 -3.15 -37.38 -12.76
CA GLN A 503 -4.41 -37.16 -12.04
C GLN A 503 -4.48 -37.93 -10.71
N LYS A 504 -3.78 -39.08 -10.61
CA LYS A 504 -3.71 -39.91 -9.40
C LYS A 504 -2.30 -40.53 -9.32
N PRO A 505 -1.65 -40.53 -8.14
CA PRO A 505 -2.17 -40.14 -6.82
C PRO A 505 -2.16 -38.62 -6.55
N CYS A 506 -1.59 -37.81 -7.44
CA CYS A 506 -1.51 -36.35 -7.32
C CYS A 506 -1.81 -35.66 -8.66
N TYR A 507 -2.14 -34.37 -8.61
CA TYR A 507 -2.32 -33.55 -9.81
C TYR A 507 -1.00 -32.93 -10.22
N VAL A 508 -0.59 -33.10 -11.48
CA VAL A 508 0.62 -32.47 -12.02
C VAL A 508 0.26 -31.58 -13.19
N ILE A 509 0.47 -30.27 -13.00
CA ILE A 509 -0.02 -29.23 -13.90
C ILE A 509 1.17 -28.47 -14.51
N PRO A 510 1.44 -28.63 -15.81
CA PRO A 510 2.51 -27.90 -16.48
C PRO A 510 2.13 -26.44 -16.81
N GLN A 511 0.85 -26.13 -16.99
CA GLN A 511 0.40 -24.78 -17.34
C GLN A 511 0.37 -23.90 -16.09
N LEU A 512 1.30 -22.95 -15.99
CA LEU A 512 1.38 -22.08 -14.82
C LEU A 512 0.11 -21.23 -14.64
N ASP A 513 -0.54 -20.81 -15.71
CA ASP A 513 -1.75 -19.98 -15.64
C ASP A 513 -3.02 -20.76 -15.26
N TRP A 514 -2.93 -22.09 -15.09
CA TRP A 514 -4.07 -22.93 -14.72
C TRP A 514 -4.26 -23.09 -13.21
N HIS A 515 -3.40 -22.49 -12.40
CA HIS A 515 -3.49 -22.57 -10.94
C HIS A 515 -3.14 -21.24 -10.26
N GLN A 516 -3.80 -20.94 -9.15
CA GLN A 516 -3.59 -19.74 -8.36
C GLN A 516 -3.70 -20.05 -6.86
N CYS A 517 -2.76 -19.54 -6.08
CA CYS A 517 -2.80 -19.64 -4.62
C CYS A 517 -3.90 -18.71 -4.09
N ARG A 518 -4.84 -19.25 -3.29
CA ARG A 518 -5.93 -18.49 -2.65
C ARG A 518 -5.71 -18.32 -1.16
N TYR A 519 -5.22 -19.38 -0.51
CA TYR A 519 -4.92 -19.36 0.91
C TYR A 519 -3.52 -19.89 1.19
N LEU A 520 -2.86 -19.34 2.20
CA LEU A 520 -1.70 -19.91 2.85
C LEU A 520 -2.05 -20.18 4.31
N PHE A 521 -1.83 -21.41 4.73
CA PHE A 521 -2.02 -21.85 6.10
C PHE A 521 -0.65 -21.98 6.74
N VAL A 522 -0.50 -21.38 7.93
CA VAL A 522 0.76 -21.37 8.67
C VAL A 522 0.54 -21.98 10.06
N ARG A 523 1.32 -23.01 10.38
CA ARG A 523 1.31 -23.64 11.70
C ARG A 523 2.30 -22.92 12.62
N SER A 524 1.83 -22.58 13.83
CA SER A 524 2.66 -22.01 14.89
C SER A 524 3.08 -23.07 15.90
N ASN A 525 4.34 -23.02 16.35
CA ASN A 525 4.82 -23.83 17.48
C ASN A 525 4.25 -23.39 18.85
N ARG A 526 3.59 -22.22 18.93
CA ARG A 526 3.03 -21.70 20.19
C ARG A 526 1.56 -22.05 20.38
N LEU A 527 0.84 -22.36 19.30
CA LEU A 527 -0.61 -22.57 19.31
C LEU A 527 -1.03 -24.02 19.63
N ASP A 528 -0.10 -24.92 19.98
CA ASP A 528 -0.41 -26.32 20.34
C ASP A 528 -1.23 -26.46 21.65
N SER A 529 -1.68 -25.36 22.30
CA SER A 529 -2.28 -25.37 23.65
C SER A 529 -3.73 -24.87 23.79
N GLN A 530 -4.40 -24.37 22.76
CA GLN A 530 -5.83 -24.05 22.85
C GLN A 530 -6.56 -24.37 21.54
N GLY A 531 -7.20 -25.53 21.50
CA GLY A 531 -8.23 -25.82 20.51
C GLY A 531 -9.51 -25.11 20.92
N ASP A 532 -9.65 -23.84 20.54
CA ASP A 532 -10.99 -23.26 20.48
C ASP A 532 -11.74 -23.97 19.35
N ALA A 533 -12.95 -24.42 19.66
CA ALA A 533 -13.86 -24.95 18.66
C ALA A 533 -14.15 -23.83 17.64
N ASP A 534 -13.59 -23.97 16.44
CA ASP A 534 -13.84 -23.11 15.27
C ASP A 534 -15.28 -23.38 14.81
N ASP A 535 -16.28 -22.90 15.56
CA ASP A 535 -17.67 -22.92 15.11
C ASP A 535 -17.79 -21.99 13.88
N PRO A 536 -18.31 -22.48 12.74
CA PRO A 536 -18.46 -21.66 11.55
C PRO A 536 -19.37 -20.46 11.85
N PRO A 537 -19.08 -19.27 11.30
CA PRO A 537 -20.03 -18.18 11.36
C PRO A 537 -21.39 -18.64 10.79
N PRO A 538 -22.52 -18.37 11.45
CA PRO A 538 -23.81 -18.85 11.01
C PRO A 538 -24.15 -18.32 9.61
N ASN A 539 -24.64 -19.20 8.72
CA ASN A 539 -25.13 -18.90 7.36
C ASN A 539 -24.11 -18.44 6.30
N VAL A 540 -22.86 -18.90 6.34
CA VAL A 540 -21.90 -18.64 5.24
C VAL A 540 -22.20 -19.54 4.03
N PRO A 541 -22.43 -18.99 2.82
CA PRO A 541 -22.63 -19.79 1.62
C PRO A 541 -21.35 -20.58 1.28
N ILE A 542 -21.49 -21.90 1.07
CA ILE A 542 -20.37 -22.80 0.76
C ILE A 542 -20.30 -23.09 -0.74
N LEU A 543 -19.08 -23.14 -1.26
CA LEU A 543 -18.78 -23.50 -2.64
C LEU A 543 -19.12 -24.97 -2.90
N GLU A 544 -19.97 -25.23 -3.90
CA GLU A 544 -20.26 -26.58 -4.36
C GLU A 544 -19.03 -27.17 -5.09
N GLN A 545 -18.47 -28.24 -4.53
CA GLN A 545 -17.32 -28.95 -5.10
C GLN A 545 -17.80 -30.11 -6.00
N ALA A 546 -17.06 -30.40 -7.07
CA ALA A 546 -17.40 -31.53 -7.94
C ALA A 546 -17.33 -32.86 -7.17
N PRO A 547 -18.34 -33.74 -7.31
CA PRO A 547 -18.36 -35.02 -6.60
C PRO A 547 -17.08 -35.84 -6.84
N GLY A 548 -16.40 -36.24 -5.76
CA GLY A 548 -15.16 -37.02 -5.82
C GLY A 548 -13.88 -36.21 -6.10
N LEU A 549 -13.97 -34.88 -6.19
CA LEU A 549 -12.84 -33.94 -6.25
C LEU A 549 -12.84 -32.98 -5.03
N GLU A 550 -13.46 -33.43 -3.94
CA GLU A 550 -13.55 -32.68 -2.69
C GLU A 550 -12.21 -32.65 -1.97
N VAL A 551 -11.93 -31.54 -1.31
CA VAL A 551 -10.67 -31.34 -0.61
C VAL A 551 -10.81 -31.76 0.85
N THR A 552 -9.85 -32.52 1.35
CA THR A 552 -9.82 -32.98 2.75
C THR A 552 -8.82 -32.17 3.58
N GLY A 553 -9.17 -31.92 4.84
CA GLY A 553 -8.35 -31.22 5.84
C GLY A 553 -7.50 -32.16 6.71
N PRO A 554 -6.92 -31.64 7.82
CA PRO A 554 -5.99 -32.38 8.70
C PRO A 554 -6.53 -33.72 9.22
N GLU A 555 -7.80 -33.76 9.64
CA GLU A 555 -8.45 -34.97 10.18
C GLU A 555 -9.04 -35.88 9.09
N ASN A 556 -8.67 -35.67 7.83
CA ASN A 556 -9.33 -36.24 6.64
C ASN A 556 -10.83 -35.89 6.54
N SER A 557 -11.28 -34.86 7.25
CA SER A 557 -12.61 -34.28 7.11
C SER A 557 -12.69 -33.43 5.85
N HIS A 558 -13.87 -33.35 5.23
CA HIS A 558 -14.07 -32.48 4.08
C HIS A 558 -14.05 -31.00 4.52
N ILE A 559 -13.24 -30.18 3.87
CA ILE A 559 -13.19 -28.74 4.16
C ILE A 559 -14.28 -28.01 3.39
N GLN A 560 -15.01 -27.14 4.08
CA GLN A 560 -16.00 -26.26 3.46
C GLN A 560 -15.33 -24.95 3.06
N ILE A 561 -15.35 -24.64 1.77
CA ILE A 561 -14.76 -23.41 1.22
C ILE A 561 -15.87 -22.36 1.10
N PRO A 562 -15.80 -21.23 1.80
CA PRO A 562 -16.78 -20.15 1.65
C PRO A 562 -16.84 -19.63 0.21
N VAL A 563 -18.01 -19.26 -0.29
CA VAL A 563 -18.15 -18.60 -1.60
C VAL A 563 -17.46 -17.24 -1.60
N ALA A 564 -17.36 -16.55 -0.45
CA ALA A 564 -16.56 -15.34 -0.28
C ALA A 564 -15.08 -15.55 -0.62
N ALA A 565 -14.59 -16.80 -0.56
CA ALA A 565 -13.26 -17.17 -1.00
C ALA A 565 -13.02 -16.92 -2.50
N MET A 566 -14.08 -16.89 -3.31
CA MET A 566 -14.02 -16.84 -4.77
C MET A 566 -14.17 -15.41 -5.29
N PRO A 567 -13.34 -15.00 -6.25
CA PRO A 567 -13.54 -13.75 -6.97
C PRO A 567 -14.80 -13.82 -7.85
N LEU A 568 -15.47 -12.68 -8.03
CA LEU A 568 -16.60 -12.54 -8.93
C LEU A 568 -16.16 -12.79 -10.39
N ARG A 569 -16.52 -13.95 -10.95
CA ARG A 569 -16.25 -14.30 -12.36
C ARG A 569 -17.54 -14.68 -13.06
N SER A 570 -17.72 -14.17 -14.28
CA SER A 570 -18.69 -14.74 -15.22
C SER A 570 -17.97 -15.68 -16.19
N VAL A 571 -18.46 -16.91 -16.34
CA VAL A 571 -18.00 -17.85 -17.37
C VAL A 571 -19.15 -18.04 -18.36
N PRO A 572 -19.22 -17.25 -19.45
CA PRO A 572 -20.38 -17.23 -20.35
C PRO A 572 -20.74 -18.60 -20.94
N ALA A 573 -19.75 -19.48 -21.13
CA ALA A 573 -19.90 -20.79 -21.77
C ALA A 573 -20.68 -21.83 -20.93
N LEU A 574 -20.85 -21.62 -19.62
CA LEU A 574 -21.47 -22.60 -18.71
C LEU A 574 -22.92 -22.27 -18.35
N GLY A 575 -23.46 -21.11 -18.76
CA GLY A 575 -24.79 -20.64 -18.34
C GLY A 575 -24.94 -20.41 -16.82
N GLN A 576 -23.96 -20.80 -16.02
CA GLN A 576 -23.87 -20.52 -14.59
C GLN A 576 -23.34 -19.10 -14.39
N THR A 577 -24.25 -18.19 -14.09
CA THR A 577 -23.92 -16.97 -13.38
C THR A 577 -23.77 -17.35 -11.91
N TRP A 578 -22.55 -17.29 -11.36
CA TRP A 578 -22.45 -17.16 -9.91
C TRP A 578 -23.20 -15.88 -9.57
N SER A 579 -24.33 -16.00 -8.89
CA SER A 579 -25.23 -14.87 -8.66
C SER A 579 -24.46 -13.77 -7.98
N ARG A 580 -24.19 -12.71 -8.74
CA ARG A 580 -23.56 -11.45 -8.34
C ARG A 580 -24.12 -10.90 -7.03
N LYS A 581 -25.38 -11.26 -6.69
CA LYS A 581 -26.08 -10.88 -5.45
C LYS A 581 -25.58 -11.58 -4.17
N THR A 582 -24.99 -12.77 -4.25
CA THR A 582 -24.62 -13.55 -3.04
C THR A 582 -23.22 -13.20 -2.54
N VAL A 583 -22.28 -12.95 -3.45
CA VAL A 583 -20.88 -12.62 -3.13
C VAL A 583 -20.74 -11.14 -2.72
N VAL A 584 -21.46 -10.22 -3.39
CA VAL A 584 -21.40 -8.79 -3.06
C VAL A 584 -22.05 -8.49 -1.70
N ARG A 585 -23.12 -9.20 -1.31
CA ARG A 585 -23.68 -9.08 0.04
C ARG A 585 -22.69 -9.51 1.13
N SER A 586 -21.86 -10.53 0.87
CA SER A 586 -20.83 -10.99 1.80
C SER A 586 -19.61 -10.06 1.90
N LEU A 587 -19.23 -9.40 0.80
CA LEU A 587 -18.12 -8.43 0.78
C LEU A 587 -18.54 -7.06 1.34
N ALA A 588 -19.79 -6.64 1.11
CA ALA A 588 -20.35 -5.39 1.61
C ALA A 588 -20.62 -5.39 3.12
N GLU A 589 -20.82 -6.56 3.73
CA GLU A 589 -21.10 -6.66 5.18
C GLU A 589 -19.83 -6.60 6.07
N HIS A 590 -18.60 -6.72 5.53
CA HIS A 590 -17.39 -6.91 6.35
C HIS A 590 -16.11 -6.17 5.89
N SER A 591 -16.19 -5.16 5.01
CA SER A 591 -15.05 -4.27 4.74
C SER A 591 -15.14 -2.98 5.54
N GLU A 592 -14.36 -2.87 6.62
CA GLU A 592 -14.22 -1.62 7.40
C GLU A 592 -13.28 -0.59 6.76
N ASP A 593 -12.82 -0.79 5.52
CA ASP A 593 -11.97 0.15 4.79
C ASP A 593 -12.65 0.61 3.46
N GLU A 594 -13.07 1.89 3.45
CA GLU A 594 -13.39 2.88 2.39
C GLU A 594 -13.87 2.54 0.95
N ASP A 595 -14.06 1.29 0.51
CA ASP A 595 -14.43 1.01 -0.91
C ASP A 595 -15.72 0.18 -1.12
N SER A 596 -16.50 -0.14 -0.07
CA SER A 596 -17.72 -0.97 -0.19
C SER A 596 -18.84 -0.34 -1.01
N GLU A 597 -18.96 0.99 -0.98
CA GLU A 597 -20.11 1.72 -1.53
C GLU A 597 -19.98 1.95 -3.05
N ASP A 598 -18.76 1.92 -3.60
CA ASP A 598 -18.51 2.05 -5.04
C ASP A 598 -18.77 0.74 -5.80
N LEU A 599 -18.68 -0.41 -5.12
CA LEU A 599 -18.91 -1.74 -5.69
C LEU A 599 -20.40 -2.10 -5.85
N GLU A 600 -21.27 -1.62 -4.95
CA GLU A 600 -22.73 -1.80 -5.08
C GLU A 600 -23.30 -1.07 -6.32
N PHE A 601 -22.67 0.03 -6.73
CA PHE A 601 -23.16 0.85 -7.84
C PHE A 601 -22.96 0.21 -9.23
N ILE A 602 -22.02 -0.71 -9.41
CA ILE A 602 -21.82 -1.42 -10.69
C ILE A 602 -22.99 -2.39 -10.98
N MET A 603 -23.94 -2.56 -10.04
CA MET A 603 -25.01 -3.57 -10.12
C MET A 603 -26.42 -3.05 -10.40
N ASP A 604 -26.70 -1.74 -10.28
CA ASP A 604 -28.06 -1.20 -10.47
C ASP A 604 -28.21 -0.46 -11.81
N GLU A 605 -28.06 -1.20 -12.91
CA GLU A 605 -28.86 -0.94 -14.10
C GLU A 605 -30.05 -1.91 -14.07
N GLU A 606 -31.26 -1.36 -14.15
CA GLU A 606 -32.56 -2.04 -14.11
C GLU A 606 -33.13 -2.41 -12.73
N LYS A 607 -33.77 -1.43 -12.08
CA LYS A 607 -35.12 -1.61 -11.53
C LYS A 607 -35.83 -0.27 -11.27
N GLN A 608 -37.06 -0.17 -11.76
CA GLN A 608 -38.01 0.88 -11.38
C GLN A 608 -38.43 0.71 -9.91
N PRO A 609 -38.74 1.79 -9.19
CA PRO A 609 -39.13 1.70 -7.80
C PRO A 609 -40.58 1.22 -7.68
N THR A 610 -40.80 0.19 -6.87
CA THR A 610 -42.10 -0.10 -6.25
C THR A 610 -42.04 0.32 -4.78
N SER A 611 -43.11 0.96 -4.34
CA SER A 611 -43.34 1.54 -3.01
C SER A 611 -43.50 0.50 -1.90
N GLU A 612 -43.42 1.00 -0.66
CA GLU A 612 -43.77 0.39 0.65
C GLU A 612 -42.60 -0.41 1.31
N ASP A 613 -42.24 -0.24 2.58
CA ASP A 613 -42.82 0.60 3.64
C ASP A 613 -41.81 0.85 4.79
N GLN A 614 -42.12 1.86 5.59
CA GLN A 614 -41.35 2.40 6.71
C GLN A 614 -41.39 1.51 7.96
N GLN A 615 -40.30 1.49 8.74
CA GLN A 615 -40.37 1.44 10.19
C GLN A 615 -39.14 2.11 10.82
N ALA A 616 -39.37 3.29 11.38
CA ALA A 616 -38.41 4.06 12.16
C ALA A 616 -38.33 3.48 13.58
N HIS A 617 -37.10 3.29 14.07
CA HIS A 617 -36.85 3.02 15.49
C HIS A 617 -36.09 4.22 16.08
N GLU A 618 -36.77 4.95 16.96
CA GLU A 618 -36.21 6.02 17.79
C GLU A 618 -35.07 5.49 18.66
N SER A 619 -33.92 6.16 18.65
CA SER A 619 -32.89 6.05 19.69
C SER A 619 -32.78 7.36 20.47
N SER A 620 -33.78 7.60 21.30
CA SER A 620 -33.72 8.59 22.39
C SER A 620 -32.85 8.03 23.51
N ALA A 621 -31.57 8.39 23.55
CA ALA A 621 -30.73 8.50 24.75
C ALA A 621 -29.26 8.75 24.37
N LYS A 622 -28.86 10.03 24.20
CA LYS A 622 -27.46 10.56 24.34
C LYS A 622 -27.30 12.06 24.01
N THR A 623 -28.36 12.85 24.07
CA THR A 623 -28.38 14.30 23.75
C THR A 623 -27.79 15.22 24.83
N ALA A 624 -27.10 14.69 25.85
CA ALA A 624 -26.81 15.41 27.10
C ALA A 624 -25.48 16.20 27.14
N LEU A 625 -24.71 16.28 26.04
CA LEU A 625 -23.38 16.91 26.02
C LEU A 625 -23.28 18.20 25.18
N THR A 626 -24.37 18.62 24.51
CA THR A 626 -24.38 19.84 23.66
C THR A 626 -25.65 20.65 23.85
N GLY A 627 -25.53 21.98 23.84
CA GLY A 627 -26.68 22.89 23.83
C GLY A 627 -27.42 22.98 22.48
N PHE A 628 -26.89 22.35 21.42
CA PHE A 628 -27.51 22.30 20.09
C PHE A 628 -28.66 21.28 20.03
N LYS A 629 -29.78 21.67 19.43
CA LYS A 629 -30.94 20.80 19.18
C LYS A 629 -31.19 20.69 17.67
N PRO A 630 -31.18 19.46 17.11
CA PRO A 630 -31.57 19.22 15.73
C PRO A 630 -32.97 19.76 15.42
N GLY A 631 -33.11 20.46 14.29
CA GLY A 631 -34.41 20.91 13.78
C GLY A 631 -34.93 22.25 14.29
N ASP A 632 -34.23 22.93 15.20
CA ASP A 632 -34.62 24.25 15.73
C ASP A 632 -34.50 25.39 14.67
N LEU A 633 -33.70 25.18 13.62
CA LEU A 633 -33.51 26.16 12.55
C LEU A 633 -34.69 26.18 11.58
N ASP A 634 -35.35 27.34 11.44
CA ASP A 634 -36.38 27.55 10.43
C ASP A 634 -35.77 27.77 9.04
N LEU A 635 -35.71 26.69 8.26
CA LEU A 635 -35.24 26.69 6.87
C LEU A 635 -36.12 27.51 5.91
N ALA A 636 -37.32 27.95 6.31
CA ALA A 636 -38.14 28.85 5.49
C ALA A 636 -37.55 30.27 5.44
N THR A 637 -36.75 30.65 6.44
CA THR A 637 -36.07 31.96 6.51
C THR A 637 -34.81 32.04 5.64
N LEU A 638 -34.38 30.92 5.03
CA LEU A 638 -33.18 30.84 4.23
C LEU A 638 -33.50 30.87 2.72
N PRO A 639 -32.58 31.35 1.86
CA PRO A 639 -32.79 31.37 0.42
C PRO A 639 -32.95 29.94 -0.11
N ARG A 640 -34.12 29.57 -0.65
CA ARG A 640 -34.33 28.26 -1.30
C ARG A 640 -34.23 28.42 -2.81
N LEU A 641 -33.40 27.59 -3.44
CA LEU A 641 -33.30 27.53 -4.89
C LEU A 641 -34.02 26.32 -5.45
N GLU A 642 -34.73 26.53 -6.55
CA GLU A 642 -35.20 25.46 -7.42
C GLU A 642 -34.02 24.59 -7.90
N PRO A 643 -34.21 23.28 -8.09
CA PRO A 643 -33.20 22.42 -8.70
C PRO A 643 -32.71 22.99 -10.04
N PRO A 644 -31.40 23.02 -10.29
CA PRO A 644 -30.87 23.65 -11.50
C PRO A 644 -31.33 22.90 -12.76
N ALA A 645 -31.86 23.63 -13.75
CA ALA A 645 -32.32 23.05 -15.03
C ALA A 645 -31.21 22.33 -15.82
N TRP A 646 -29.94 22.59 -15.51
CA TRP A 646 -28.78 21.93 -16.11
C TRP A 646 -28.39 20.62 -15.43
N ALA A 647 -29.02 20.26 -14.30
CA ALA A 647 -28.70 19.04 -13.55
C ALA A 647 -28.82 17.81 -14.44
N THR A 648 -27.69 17.20 -14.79
CA THR A 648 -27.69 15.92 -15.50
C THR A 648 -28.03 14.80 -14.53
N ALA A 649 -28.57 13.69 -15.04
CA ALA A 649 -28.85 12.50 -14.24
C ALA A 649 -27.58 12.01 -13.51
N THR A 650 -26.41 12.12 -14.14
CA THR A 650 -25.11 11.75 -13.56
C THR A 650 -24.70 12.65 -12.40
N ALA A 651 -24.79 13.97 -12.54
CA ALA A 651 -24.46 14.90 -11.45
C ALA A 651 -25.40 14.71 -10.25
N THR A 652 -26.69 14.50 -10.51
CA THR A 652 -27.69 14.22 -9.47
C THR A 652 -27.39 12.91 -8.72
N ARG A 653 -26.91 11.88 -9.43
CA ARG A 653 -26.50 10.60 -8.82
C ARG A 653 -25.27 10.74 -7.92
N VAL A 654 -24.24 11.48 -8.35
CA VAL A 654 -23.02 11.73 -7.54
C VAL A 654 -23.40 12.48 -6.26
N MET A 655 -24.20 13.54 -6.37
CA MET A 655 -24.71 14.27 -5.21
C MET A 655 -25.53 13.38 -4.27
N GLY A 656 -26.31 12.44 -4.82
CA GLY A 656 -27.09 11.48 -4.04
C GLY A 656 -26.23 10.52 -3.23
N ARG A 657 -25.06 10.13 -3.73
CA ARG A 657 -24.10 9.32 -2.96
C ARG A 657 -23.56 10.09 -1.77
N GLU A 658 -23.07 11.33 -1.98
CA GLU A 658 -22.54 12.14 -0.89
C GLU A 658 -23.59 12.44 0.19
N VAL A 659 -24.85 12.71 -0.22
CA VAL A 659 -25.95 12.89 0.74
C VAL A 659 -26.18 11.64 1.59
N LYS A 660 -26.28 10.45 0.98
CA LYS A 660 -26.47 9.19 1.72
C LYS A 660 -25.31 8.92 2.68
N ARG A 661 -24.08 9.14 2.22
CA ARG A 661 -22.87 8.94 3.01
C ARG A 661 -22.86 9.84 4.25
N LEU A 662 -23.13 11.13 4.08
CA LEU A 662 -23.24 12.09 5.18
C LEU A 662 -24.43 11.81 6.11
N GLN A 663 -25.56 11.34 5.58
CA GLN A 663 -26.73 10.95 6.38
C GLN A 663 -26.42 9.76 7.30
N LYS A 664 -25.74 8.73 6.76
CA LYS A 664 -25.30 7.56 7.53
C LYS A 664 -24.29 7.95 8.61
N LEU A 665 -23.31 8.80 8.26
CA LEU A 665 -22.34 9.33 9.21
C LEU A 665 -22.99 10.15 10.33
N GLN A 666 -23.95 11.01 9.99
CA GLN A 666 -24.70 11.80 10.97
C GLN A 666 -25.57 10.93 11.89
N ALA A 667 -26.12 9.82 11.39
CA ALA A 667 -26.88 8.87 12.18
C ALA A 667 -25.99 7.99 13.09
N GLY A 668 -24.78 7.65 12.64
CA GLY A 668 -23.84 6.77 13.35
C GLY A 668 -22.97 7.46 14.39
N THR A 669 -22.73 8.77 14.25
CA THR A 669 -21.82 9.53 15.11
C THR A 669 -22.58 10.46 16.07
N PRO A 670 -22.23 10.48 17.37
CA PRO A 670 -22.83 11.44 18.31
C PRO A 670 -22.62 12.90 17.86
N LEU A 671 -23.67 13.73 17.93
CA LEU A 671 -23.66 15.12 17.45
C LEU A 671 -22.55 15.99 18.05
N HIS A 672 -22.18 15.75 19.31
CA HIS A 672 -21.11 16.50 19.98
C HIS A 672 -19.72 16.24 19.39
N GLU A 673 -19.48 15.03 18.88
CA GLU A 673 -18.24 14.64 18.21
C GLU A 673 -18.26 15.12 16.75
N LEU A 674 -19.39 14.93 16.05
CA LEU A 674 -19.56 15.30 14.64
C LEU A 674 -19.42 16.83 14.42
N GLY A 675 -20.11 17.62 15.25
CA GLY A 675 -20.15 19.09 15.27
C GLY A 675 -20.43 19.79 13.95
N TRP A 676 -21.10 19.09 13.04
CA TRP A 676 -21.91 19.68 12.00
C TRP A 676 -23.22 18.89 11.89
N TYR A 677 -24.27 19.54 11.39
CA TYR A 677 -25.59 18.94 11.21
C TYR A 677 -26.24 19.42 9.92
N ILE A 678 -26.83 18.50 9.17
CA ILE A 678 -27.63 18.73 7.96
C ILE A 678 -29.02 18.10 8.16
N ASP A 679 -30.07 18.87 7.92
CA ASP A 679 -31.45 18.36 7.91
C ASP A 679 -31.76 17.74 6.54
N PHE A 680 -31.43 16.45 6.38
CA PHE A 680 -31.59 15.73 5.12
C PHE A 680 -33.07 15.54 4.73
N ASP A 681 -33.98 15.49 5.69
CA ASP A 681 -35.42 15.31 5.44
C ASP A 681 -36.04 16.53 4.75
N LYS A 682 -35.46 17.72 4.96
CA LYS A 682 -35.89 18.97 4.34
C LYS A 682 -35.01 19.40 3.16
N LEU A 683 -34.13 18.52 2.66
CA LEU A 683 -33.26 18.80 1.52
C LEU A 683 -34.04 18.69 0.20
N THR A 684 -34.63 19.80 -0.26
CA THR A 684 -35.40 19.82 -1.52
C THR A 684 -34.52 19.93 -2.77
N ASN A 685 -33.32 20.50 -2.66
CA ASN A 685 -32.39 20.71 -3.77
C ASN A 685 -31.04 20.07 -3.48
N MET A 686 -30.68 19.03 -4.24
CA MET A 686 -29.43 18.29 -4.04
C MET A 686 -28.17 19.10 -4.34
N PHE A 687 -28.27 20.25 -5.00
CA PHE A 687 -27.15 21.13 -5.35
C PHE A 687 -27.01 22.35 -4.43
N GLN A 688 -27.83 22.44 -3.38
CA GLN A 688 -27.79 23.48 -2.37
C GLN A 688 -27.99 22.86 -0.98
N TRP A 689 -26.96 22.88 -0.14
CA TRP A 689 -27.03 22.31 1.20
C TRP A 689 -26.93 23.40 2.26
N ILE A 690 -27.71 23.26 3.32
CA ILE A 690 -27.63 24.08 4.52
C ILE A 690 -26.98 23.24 5.61
N VAL A 691 -25.82 23.68 6.08
CA VAL A 691 -25.01 22.98 7.08
C VAL A 691 -24.91 23.85 8.33
N GLN A 692 -25.20 23.26 9.49
CA GLN A 692 -25.08 23.92 10.79
C GLN A 692 -23.83 23.41 11.49
N PHE A 693 -22.81 24.25 11.65
CA PHE A 693 -21.65 23.91 12.48
C PHE A 693 -21.92 24.28 13.93
N HIS A 694 -21.73 23.33 14.84
CA HIS A 694 -22.08 23.48 16.25
C HIS A 694 -21.09 22.71 17.14
N SER A 695 -21.31 22.70 18.45
CA SER A 695 -20.44 21.98 19.40
C SER A 695 -18.97 22.44 19.33
N PHE A 696 -18.73 23.74 19.32
CA PHE A 696 -17.37 24.29 19.48
C PHE A 696 -16.94 24.20 20.96
N ASP A 697 -15.65 23.94 21.19
CA ASP A 697 -15.09 23.90 22.55
C ASP A 697 -15.15 25.31 23.18
N LEU A 698 -15.68 25.43 24.40
CA LEU A 698 -15.76 26.69 25.17
C LEU A 698 -14.38 27.32 25.44
N ALA A 699 -13.30 26.55 25.32
CA ALA A 699 -11.94 27.10 25.31
C ALA A 699 -11.72 28.11 24.16
N LEU A 700 -12.41 27.96 23.03
CA LEU A 700 -12.27 28.81 21.85
C LEU A 700 -13.00 30.16 22.02
N PRO A 701 -12.43 31.27 21.53
CA PRO A 701 -13.10 32.57 21.54
C PRO A 701 -14.46 32.57 20.81
N LEU A 702 -14.54 31.88 19.67
CA LEU A 702 -15.79 31.74 18.90
C LEU A 702 -16.93 31.12 19.72
N ALA A 703 -16.63 30.08 20.51
CA ALA A 703 -17.64 29.41 21.32
C ALA A 703 -18.20 30.31 22.43
N ARG A 704 -17.34 31.14 23.04
CA ARG A 704 -17.75 32.13 24.04
C ARG A 704 -18.58 33.24 23.43
N ASP A 705 -18.17 33.76 22.28
CA ASP A 705 -18.95 34.77 21.55
C ASP A 705 -20.34 34.22 21.16
N MET A 706 -20.42 32.94 20.76
CA MET A 706 -21.68 32.25 20.45
C MET A 706 -22.59 32.11 21.68
N GLU A 707 -22.02 31.78 22.84
CA GLU A 707 -22.76 31.69 24.12
C GLU A 707 -23.28 33.08 24.57
N GLU A 708 -22.45 34.12 24.47
CA GLU A 708 -22.83 35.51 24.79
C GLU A 708 -23.93 36.03 23.84
N ALA A 709 -23.87 35.67 22.56
CA ALA A 709 -24.88 36.05 21.55
C ALA A 709 -26.15 35.17 21.57
N GLY A 710 -26.19 34.11 22.40
CA GLY A 710 -27.30 33.16 22.44
C GLY A 710 -27.48 32.34 21.15
N VAL A 711 -26.40 32.14 20.38
CA VAL A 711 -26.41 31.42 19.10
C VAL A 711 -25.82 30.03 19.29
N THR A 712 -26.56 28.99 18.92
CA THR A 712 -26.16 27.58 19.12
C THR A 712 -25.35 26.99 17.96
N SER A 713 -25.41 27.59 16.76
CA SER A 713 -24.74 27.07 15.56
C SER A 713 -24.43 28.16 14.53
N VAL A 714 -23.36 27.96 13.76
CA VAL A 714 -23.03 28.75 12.56
C VAL A 714 -23.71 28.10 11.35
N VAL A 715 -24.62 28.81 10.72
CA VAL A 715 -25.36 28.35 9.54
C VAL A 715 -24.58 28.71 8.28
N MET A 716 -24.21 27.70 7.51
CA MET A 716 -23.47 27.83 6.27
C MET A 716 -24.26 27.25 5.09
N GLU A 717 -24.06 27.83 3.92
CA GLU A 717 -24.61 27.36 2.66
C GLU A 717 -23.49 26.80 1.79
N VAL A 718 -23.72 25.60 1.24
CA VAL A 718 -22.85 24.93 0.27
C VAL A 718 -23.58 24.86 -1.06
N ARG A 719 -22.94 25.35 -2.14
CA ARG A 719 -23.50 25.34 -3.49
C ARG A 719 -22.61 24.58 -4.46
N PHE A 720 -23.23 23.72 -5.24
CA PHE A 720 -22.54 22.89 -6.22
C PHE A 720 -22.74 23.44 -7.63
N GLY A 721 -21.62 23.70 -8.32
CA GLY A 721 -21.63 24.20 -9.69
C GLY A 721 -21.92 23.10 -10.72
N LYS A 722 -22.11 23.52 -11.99
CA LYS A 722 -22.40 22.62 -13.12
C LYS A 722 -21.36 21.53 -13.32
N GLU A 723 -20.11 21.84 -13.04
CA GLU A 723 -18.97 20.97 -13.30
C GLU A 723 -18.51 20.23 -12.03
N HIS A 724 -19.27 20.29 -10.92
CA HIS A 724 -18.95 19.50 -9.73
C HIS A 724 -19.08 17.99 -10.03
N PRO A 725 -18.14 17.11 -9.58
CA PRO A 725 -17.06 17.32 -8.62
C PRO A 725 -15.72 17.82 -9.21
N LEU A 726 -15.63 18.12 -10.51
CA LEU A 726 -14.40 18.63 -11.13
C LEU A 726 -14.03 20.03 -10.62
N THR A 727 -15.03 20.82 -10.23
CA THR A 727 -14.86 22.15 -9.62
C THR A 727 -15.29 22.14 -8.16
N PRO A 728 -14.68 22.99 -7.31
CA PRO A 728 -14.99 23.04 -5.89
C PRO A 728 -16.42 23.51 -5.65
N PRO A 729 -17.05 23.07 -4.53
CA PRO A 729 -18.27 23.70 -4.06
C PRO A 729 -17.97 25.11 -3.55
N PHE A 730 -18.94 26.01 -3.69
CA PHE A 730 -18.88 27.34 -3.09
C PHE A 730 -19.49 27.30 -1.70
N ILE A 731 -18.72 27.64 -0.67
CA ILE A 731 -19.13 27.61 0.74
C ILE A 731 -19.12 29.02 1.32
N ARG A 732 -20.22 29.39 1.97
CA ARG A 732 -20.34 30.67 2.67
C ARG A 732 -21.09 30.53 4.00
N VAL A 733 -20.77 31.39 4.95
CA VAL A 733 -21.57 31.67 6.14
C VAL A 733 -22.81 32.45 5.72
N VAL A 734 -23.96 32.08 6.28
CA VAL A 734 -25.21 32.84 6.17
C VAL A 734 -25.41 33.68 7.42
N ARG A 735 -25.30 33.05 8.61
CA ARG A 735 -25.39 33.70 9.92
C ARG A 735 -24.69 32.86 10.99
N PRO A 736 -24.23 33.43 12.11
CA PRO A 736 -24.13 34.86 12.42
C PRO A 736 -23.00 35.55 11.63
N ARG A 737 -22.94 36.90 11.66
CA ARG A 737 -21.85 37.66 11.02
C ARG A 737 -20.55 37.58 11.83
N PHE A 738 -19.44 37.38 11.12
CA PHE A 738 -18.11 37.28 11.70
C PHE A 738 -17.41 38.65 11.65
N LEU A 739 -16.52 38.88 12.62
CA LEU A 739 -15.67 40.07 12.62
C LEU A 739 -14.67 39.99 11.44
N PRO A 740 -14.54 41.01 10.59
CA PRO A 740 -13.61 40.99 9.48
C PRO A 740 -12.14 40.88 9.93
N PHE A 741 -11.29 40.31 9.05
CA PHE A 741 -9.85 40.13 9.33
C PHE A 741 -9.11 41.42 9.73
N LEU A 742 -9.43 42.53 9.07
CA LEU A 742 -8.83 43.84 9.38
C LEU A 742 -9.21 44.37 10.77
N GLN A 743 -10.25 43.82 11.40
CA GLN A 743 -10.76 44.23 12.71
C GLN A 743 -10.42 43.23 13.82
N GLY A 744 -9.57 42.23 13.56
CA GLY A 744 -9.15 41.26 14.59
C GLY A 744 -9.88 39.92 14.55
N GLY A 745 -10.71 39.66 13.53
CA GLY A 745 -11.38 38.36 13.34
C GLY A 745 -10.62 37.42 12.41
N GLY A 746 -10.83 36.12 12.54
CA GLY A 746 -10.18 35.11 11.69
C GLY A 746 -11.12 34.00 11.26
N GLY A 747 -10.60 32.77 11.22
CA GLY A 747 -11.40 31.60 10.83
C GLY A 747 -11.62 31.43 9.33
N HIS A 748 -10.82 32.10 8.49
CA HIS A 748 -10.93 32.06 7.03
C HIS A 748 -12.27 32.56 6.46
N VAL A 749 -13.08 33.26 7.26
CA VAL A 749 -14.32 33.88 6.79
C VAL A 749 -14.01 35.28 6.24
N THR A 750 -14.33 35.53 4.98
CA THR A 750 -14.18 36.86 4.37
C THR A 750 -15.20 37.86 4.93
N ALA A 751 -14.98 39.16 4.70
CA ALA A 751 -15.90 40.21 5.15
C ALA A 751 -17.35 40.03 4.64
N GLY A 752 -17.54 39.36 3.49
CA GLY A 752 -18.85 39.04 2.93
C GLY A 752 -19.38 37.64 3.26
N GLY A 753 -18.72 36.90 4.15
CA GLY A 753 -19.16 35.58 4.60
C GLY A 753 -18.70 34.40 3.75
N ALA A 754 -17.99 34.59 2.63
CA ALA A 754 -17.41 33.46 1.88
C ALA A 754 -16.20 32.85 2.60
N MET A 755 -16.00 31.54 2.45
CA MET A 755 -14.81 30.84 2.96
C MET A 755 -13.60 31.07 2.04
N CYS A 756 -12.50 31.58 2.60
CA CYS A 756 -11.24 31.83 1.91
C CYS A 756 -10.22 30.73 2.25
N MET A 757 -10.33 29.59 1.57
CA MET A 757 -9.46 28.43 1.77
C MET A 757 -8.94 27.95 0.43
N GLU A 758 -7.64 27.60 0.35
CA GLU A 758 -7.02 27.12 -0.89
C GLU A 758 -7.72 25.88 -1.45
N LEU A 759 -8.19 24.96 -0.58
CA LEU A 759 -8.91 23.76 -1.01
C LEU A 759 -10.22 24.06 -1.77
N LEU A 760 -10.82 25.24 -1.58
CA LEU A 760 -12.07 25.66 -2.24
C LEU A 760 -11.80 26.50 -3.50
N THR A 761 -10.55 26.53 -3.98
CA THR A 761 -10.13 27.22 -5.19
C THR A 761 -9.88 26.23 -6.32
N ASN A 762 -9.94 26.68 -7.58
CA ASN A 762 -9.61 25.82 -8.72
C ASN A 762 -8.17 25.27 -8.68
N THR A 763 -7.25 25.98 -8.00
CA THR A 763 -5.85 25.58 -7.87
C THR A 763 -5.62 24.54 -6.77
N GLY A 764 -6.39 24.58 -5.68
CA GLY A 764 -6.24 23.66 -4.54
C GLY A 764 -7.30 22.56 -4.45
N TRP A 765 -8.40 22.66 -5.20
CA TRP A 765 -9.46 21.65 -5.21
C TRP A 765 -9.02 20.39 -5.94
N THR A 766 -9.35 19.23 -5.35
CA THR A 766 -9.22 17.94 -6.01
C THR A 766 -10.57 17.21 -5.95
N PRO A 767 -11.06 16.61 -7.05
CA PRO A 767 -12.33 15.86 -7.04
C PRO A 767 -12.33 14.62 -6.13
N ALA A 768 -11.16 14.20 -5.63
CA ALA A 768 -11.01 13.12 -4.67
C ALA A 768 -11.39 13.55 -3.24
N ASN A 769 -11.59 14.85 -2.98
CA ASN A 769 -12.02 15.33 -1.67
C ASN A 769 -13.49 14.98 -1.43
N SER A 770 -13.75 14.17 -0.42
CA SER A 770 -15.11 13.86 0.04
C SER A 770 -15.73 15.07 0.76
N MET A 771 -17.06 15.24 0.70
CA MET A 771 -17.70 16.40 1.34
C MET A 771 -17.56 16.39 2.86
N GLU A 772 -17.48 15.22 3.48
CA GLU A 772 -17.13 15.08 4.90
C GLU A 772 -15.78 15.73 5.22
N SER A 773 -14.73 15.42 4.46
CA SER A 773 -13.41 15.99 4.65
C SER A 773 -13.43 17.50 4.46
N VAL A 774 -14.21 18.01 3.50
CA VAL A 774 -14.41 19.44 3.29
C VAL A 774 -15.09 20.09 4.49
N LEU A 775 -16.18 19.52 5.02
CA LEU A 775 -16.88 20.04 6.18
C LEU A 775 -15.98 20.02 7.43
N LEU A 776 -15.21 18.96 7.63
CA LEU A 776 -14.23 18.86 8.72
C LEU A 776 -13.16 19.94 8.60
N GLN A 777 -12.60 20.16 7.42
CA GLN A 777 -11.60 21.20 7.18
C GLN A 777 -12.16 22.61 7.39
N VAL A 778 -13.41 22.88 6.98
CA VAL A 778 -14.11 24.14 7.28
C VAL A 778 -14.26 24.32 8.78
N ARG A 779 -14.66 23.28 9.52
CA ARG A 779 -14.74 23.34 10.99
C ARG A 779 -13.39 23.61 11.64
N MET A 780 -12.34 22.92 11.20
CA MET A 780 -10.97 23.15 11.69
C MET A 780 -10.51 24.58 11.41
N ALA A 781 -10.84 25.14 10.25
CA ALA A 781 -10.54 26.53 9.91
C ALA A 781 -11.22 27.51 10.87
N LEU A 782 -12.49 27.29 11.22
CA LEU A 782 -13.21 28.10 12.22
C LEU A 782 -12.62 27.97 13.63
N CYS A 783 -12.01 26.82 13.97
CA CYS A 783 -11.37 26.59 15.26
C CYS A 783 -9.91 27.10 15.32
N ASN A 784 -9.33 27.47 14.19
CA ASN A 784 -7.92 27.88 14.13
C ASN A 784 -7.72 29.24 14.82
N LEU A 785 -6.65 29.35 15.60
CA LEU A 785 -6.29 30.55 16.35
C LEU A 785 -5.24 31.43 15.62
N ASP A 786 -4.57 30.89 14.60
CA ASP A 786 -3.48 31.53 13.85
C ASP A 786 -3.95 31.92 12.44
N PRO A 787 -3.69 33.14 11.93
CA PRO A 787 -3.05 34.30 12.60
C PRO A 787 -3.95 35.05 13.58
N GLN A 788 -5.26 34.88 13.47
CA GLN A 788 -6.25 35.43 14.40
C GLN A 788 -7.40 34.43 14.57
N PRO A 789 -8.02 34.35 15.76
CA PRO A 789 -9.14 33.46 16.01
C PRO A 789 -10.42 33.95 15.33
N ALA A 790 -11.31 33.03 14.96
CA ALA A 790 -12.66 33.37 14.53
C ALA A 790 -13.42 34.06 15.69
N ARG A 791 -14.04 35.22 15.41
CA ARG A 791 -14.80 36.01 16.38
C ARG A 791 -16.13 36.45 15.76
N LEU A 792 -17.19 36.50 16.55
CA LEU A 792 -18.46 37.07 16.09
C LEU A 792 -18.41 38.59 16.16
N ASN A 793 -19.11 39.25 15.24
CA ASN A 793 -19.29 40.70 15.34
C ASN A 793 -20.29 40.99 16.49
N GLN A 794 -19.85 41.67 17.55
CA GLN A 794 -20.62 41.84 18.80
C GLN A 794 -21.67 42.99 18.76
N ASP A 795 -21.84 43.69 17.63
CA ASP A 795 -22.88 44.73 17.45
C ASP A 795 -24.33 44.16 17.39
N ILE A 796 -24.51 42.88 17.71
CA ILE A 796 -25.75 42.08 17.69
C ILE A 796 -26.85 42.63 18.64
N GLY A 797 -26.53 43.59 19.52
CA GLY A 797 -27.46 44.09 20.55
C GLY A 797 -27.98 45.53 20.38
N ARG A 798 -27.54 46.31 19.37
CA ARG A 798 -27.93 47.73 19.23
C ARG A 798 -28.16 48.15 17.78
N GLY A 799 -29.25 47.68 17.19
CA GLY A 799 -29.75 48.20 15.91
C GLY A 799 -30.29 47.08 15.02
N ASP A 800 -31.25 47.45 14.18
CA ASP A 800 -32.05 46.63 13.26
C ASP A 800 -31.24 45.98 12.11
N GLN A 801 -29.98 45.58 12.36
CA GLN A 801 -29.05 44.98 11.39
C GLN A 801 -28.63 43.56 11.80
N ASN A 802 -29.59 42.74 12.23
CA ASN A 802 -29.41 41.29 12.28
C ASN A 802 -29.58 40.69 10.86
N GLU A 803 -28.86 41.26 9.89
CA GLU A 803 -28.96 40.87 8.48
C GLU A 803 -27.98 39.74 8.19
N ASP A 804 -28.50 38.67 7.58
CA ASP A 804 -27.70 37.59 7.02
C ASP A 804 -26.65 38.10 6.03
N TYR A 805 -25.59 37.31 5.83
CA TYR A 805 -24.72 37.51 4.68
C TYR A 805 -25.49 37.29 3.38
N GLY A 806 -25.44 38.29 2.51
CA GLY A 806 -25.95 38.22 1.15
C GLY A 806 -25.04 37.39 0.24
N MET A 807 -25.62 36.73 -0.75
CA MET A 807 -24.85 35.93 -1.72
C MET A 807 -23.93 36.78 -2.61
N GLY A 808 -24.42 37.94 -3.07
CA GLY A 808 -23.61 38.87 -3.88
C GLY A 808 -22.40 39.39 -3.11
N GLU A 809 -22.59 39.77 -1.85
CA GLU A 809 -21.54 40.19 -0.93
C GLU A 809 -20.48 39.10 -0.75
N ALA A 810 -20.90 37.84 -0.57
CA ALA A 810 -20.01 36.69 -0.43
C ALA A 810 -19.16 36.45 -1.68
N ILE A 811 -19.77 36.48 -2.87
CA ILE A 811 -19.06 36.25 -4.13
C ILE A 811 -18.07 37.37 -4.42
N GLU A 812 -18.45 38.63 -4.23
CA GLU A 812 -17.54 39.77 -4.39
C GLU A 812 -16.37 39.71 -3.42
N ALA A 813 -16.62 39.33 -2.16
CA ALA A 813 -15.58 39.13 -1.16
C ALA A 813 -14.63 37.98 -1.54
N TYR A 814 -15.16 36.86 -2.02
CA TYR A 814 -14.36 35.73 -2.52
C TYR A 814 -13.50 36.12 -3.73
N VAL A 815 -14.06 36.82 -4.72
CA VAL A 815 -13.32 37.26 -5.91
C VAL A 815 -12.18 38.21 -5.54
N ARG A 816 -12.41 39.12 -4.57
CA ARG A 816 -11.35 40.01 -4.07
C ARG A 816 -10.25 39.22 -3.36
N ALA A 817 -10.62 38.27 -2.49
CA ALA A 817 -9.66 37.43 -1.77
C ALA A 817 -8.84 36.55 -2.72
N ALA A 818 -9.49 35.88 -3.67
CA ALA A 818 -8.83 35.07 -4.70
C ALA A 818 -7.80 35.89 -5.49
N ARG A 819 -8.15 37.11 -5.93
CA ARG A 819 -7.21 38.00 -6.62
C ARG A 819 -6.03 38.43 -5.74
N ALA A 820 -6.25 38.70 -4.45
CA ALA A 820 -5.19 39.08 -3.53
C ALA A 820 -4.20 37.95 -3.27
N HIS A 821 -4.67 36.69 -3.26
CA HIS A 821 -3.86 35.50 -3.07
C HIS A 821 -3.35 34.87 -4.39
N GLY A 822 -3.66 35.45 -5.55
CA GLY A 822 -3.25 34.94 -6.85
C GLY A 822 -3.99 33.67 -7.30
N TRP A 823 -5.14 33.36 -6.70
CA TRP A 823 -5.97 32.20 -7.03
C TRP A 823 -6.89 32.46 -8.22
N GLU A 824 -7.12 31.43 -9.02
CA GLU A 824 -8.09 31.48 -10.10
C GLU A 824 -9.53 31.38 -9.58
N VAL A 825 -10.40 32.28 -10.07
CA VAL A 825 -11.83 32.26 -9.74
C VAL A 825 -12.54 31.21 -10.61
N PRO A 826 -13.34 30.29 -10.02
CA PRO A 826 -14.04 29.25 -10.78
C PRO A 826 -14.92 29.79 -11.90
N ARG A 827 -14.76 29.22 -13.11
CA ARG A 827 -15.59 29.54 -14.29
C ARG A 827 -17.03 29.06 -14.01
N GLY A 828 -17.93 30.01 -13.79
CA GLY A 828 -19.33 29.72 -13.42
C GLY A 828 -19.75 30.17 -12.02
N LEU A 829 -18.83 30.64 -11.18
CA LEU A 829 -19.18 31.24 -9.88
C LEU A 829 -20.14 32.42 -10.05
N MET A 830 -19.94 33.26 -11.08
CA MET A 830 -20.84 34.36 -11.42
C MET A 830 -22.22 33.90 -11.92
N ALA A 831 -22.33 32.69 -12.49
CA ALA A 831 -23.60 32.13 -12.94
C ALA A 831 -24.49 31.65 -11.77
N SER A 832 -23.91 31.48 -10.57
CA SER A 832 -24.65 31.10 -9.35
C SER A 832 -25.50 32.24 -8.74
N ILE A 833 -25.39 33.46 -9.29
CA ILE A 833 -26.06 34.68 -8.82
C ILE A 833 -27.51 34.79 -9.34
N GLY A 834 -27.93 33.98 -10.31
CA GLY A 834 -29.30 34.07 -10.85
C GLY A 834 -29.65 35.43 -11.48
N TYR A 835 -28.66 36.25 -11.85
CA TYR A 835 -28.87 37.45 -12.65
C TYR A 835 -29.15 37.05 -14.10
N PRO A 836 -30.25 37.49 -14.74
CA PRO A 836 -30.33 37.47 -16.18
C PRO A 836 -29.25 38.40 -16.75
N ARG A 837 -28.73 38.01 -17.93
CA ARG A 837 -27.66 38.70 -18.67
C ARG A 837 -27.82 40.21 -18.74
#